data_AF-A0A3A9W6F6-F1
#
_entry.id   AF-A0A3A9W6F6-F1
#
_cell.length_a   1.000
_cell.length_b   1.000
_cell.length_c   1.000
_cell.angle_alpha   90.00
_cell.angle_beta   90.00
_cell.angle_gamma   90.00
#
_symmetry.space_group_name_H-M   'P 1'
#
loop_
_entity.id
_entity.type
_entity.pdbx_description
1 polymer ?
#
loop_
_entity_poly.entity_id
_entity_poly.type
_entity_poly.pdbx_seq_one_letter_code
_entity_poly.pdbx_strand_id
1 'polypeptide(L)'
;MHIEKVLSYYQDCYKQEFRDNDVLNFLGTKVDKRFFLNTVDQLYREEDTIFMKTDFGEELYKYLEIHRKEKTFITCSFFITGKLTFLGKKRTICAPLIVTPATLDINSEALYHINYNFDENRANDALLNLLKSNYNLDDSFVLEIKSLINDQEPGKQDIHSIARKLNENIKIDISALEELPELISGEKLRSHLKSTSLKLLPGIALGIVEKSKSSRNVLHEIDEIKERHLFNNTLQGFFSRRKIEINSDRKSKEKVYVPSNLSDSQLDIIRAVKSNDVTVVIGPPGTGKSYTIASLALDQVYHNKSVLICSKSDQAVDVLQDKIVSDLGVKGLSIRAGSGRSHRATLRKKIESITRFTKSSGDYYIPKKQSEIDYAQEKIKEISEEIKEREHREIKNAELFLDHKPSFFKRLKRKYVSKQVLKEYPFWQLIELLDHYIHQKNKLIKEIISLKYQDKISNLLQKDQTFSQLLKLIKTKDVVERERLFQAIDFPSLLQCLPIWITKSTDVSDVFPLENNIFDVVIIDEASQCDITTMIPVLARAKKVVVVGDPKQLRHVSFLSRQVMENAANNYGLLKGEDVVNYRKTSFLDYAMERLPSQSNVHFLDEHYRSVPSIIRYSNQKFYFDKLKVMSDLQIHNKSSAVHWMFCDGEKLKDGRNLEEADKILEDVQKVIDEELQVASGVATTIGILSPFRDQVNYLKDKIEEYDLSAIKKHRIAVGTPFEFQGEERDQMYITFTIDNNISPSVFQYLDREDVFNVSITRAKQKQFLYYSFDAKNFKNKHLLIDYQSETRIHYQHSTTEAHIDNFATEVHEELIQLGIEEEDIIVNYLLAGYVMDILLTYNQRTICIDLVGYPGALEKTFSIDQYKTLFRTKVPIITIPYAYWLFNKNACLEHISKKVRIKK
;
A
#
# COMPACT_ATOMS: atom_id res chain seq x y z
N MET A 1 7.79 -32.88 5.80
CA MET A 1 6.67 -33.29 6.68
C MET A 1 6.00 -32.16 7.48
N HIS A 2 6.68 -31.41 8.37
CA HIS A 2 5.98 -30.33 9.12
C HIS A 2 5.58 -29.15 8.23
N ILE A 3 6.53 -28.60 7.45
CA ILE A 3 6.26 -27.46 6.56
C ILE A 3 5.13 -27.77 5.57
N GLU A 4 5.10 -28.97 4.97
CA GLU A 4 4.03 -29.39 4.06
C GLU A 4 2.65 -29.38 4.71
N LYS A 5 2.54 -29.77 5.99
CA LYS A 5 1.28 -29.69 6.75
C LYS A 5 0.84 -28.25 6.95
N VAL A 6 1.77 -27.36 7.30
CA VAL A 6 1.51 -25.93 7.46
C VAL A 6 1.08 -25.29 6.13
N LEU A 7 1.79 -25.59 5.04
CA LEU A 7 1.43 -25.10 3.70
C LEU A 7 0.06 -25.63 3.28
N SER A 8 -0.26 -26.90 3.54
CA SER A 8 -1.56 -27.50 3.21
C SER A 8 -2.70 -26.87 4.03
N TYR A 9 -2.46 -26.51 5.29
CA TYR A 9 -3.42 -25.74 6.08
C TYR A 9 -3.74 -24.37 5.47
N TYR A 10 -2.71 -23.59 5.11
CA TYR A 10 -2.91 -22.28 4.49
C TYR A 10 -3.55 -22.39 3.11
N GLN A 11 -3.19 -23.44 2.36
CA GLN A 11 -3.80 -23.77 1.09
C GLN A 11 -5.29 -24.09 1.24
N ASP A 12 -5.68 -24.88 2.24
CA ASP A 12 -7.08 -25.24 2.48
C ASP A 12 -7.91 -24.05 2.97
N CYS A 13 -7.38 -23.24 3.89
CA CYS A 13 -8.02 -21.98 4.29
C CYS A 13 -8.28 -21.07 3.08
N TYR A 14 -7.29 -20.94 2.20
CA TYR A 14 -7.41 -20.12 0.99
C TYR A 14 -8.36 -20.75 -0.04
N LYS A 15 -8.33 -22.07 -0.23
CA LYS A 15 -9.30 -22.80 -1.06
C LYS A 15 -10.71 -22.54 -0.59
N GLN A 16 -10.96 -22.55 0.72
CA GLN A 16 -12.27 -22.32 1.34
C GLN A 16 -12.72 -20.86 1.22
N GLU A 17 -11.78 -19.91 1.32
CA GLU A 17 -12.06 -18.48 1.20
C GLU A 17 -12.35 -18.03 -0.24
N PHE A 18 -11.64 -18.59 -1.23
CA PHE A 18 -11.74 -18.20 -2.64
C PHE A 18 -12.50 -19.22 -3.50
N ARG A 19 -13.51 -19.89 -2.93
CA ARG A 19 -14.48 -20.75 -3.64
C ARG A 19 -15.40 -19.92 -4.55
N ASP A 20 -14.84 -19.15 -5.47
CA ASP A 20 -15.54 -18.26 -6.40
C ASP A 20 -16.21 -19.06 -7.53
N ASN A 21 -17.40 -19.62 -7.26
CA ASN A 21 -18.31 -20.15 -8.28
C ASN A 21 -19.74 -19.62 -8.07
N ASP A 22 -19.92 -18.42 -7.52
CA ASP A 22 -21.26 -17.89 -7.25
C ASP A 22 -21.93 -17.35 -8.51
N VAL A 23 -22.99 -18.02 -8.91
CA VAL A 23 -23.71 -17.74 -10.16
C VAL A 23 -24.95 -16.91 -9.85
N LEU A 24 -24.92 -15.60 -10.13
CA LEU A 24 -26.14 -14.76 -9.99
C LEU A 24 -27.08 -14.87 -11.20
N ASN A 25 -26.56 -15.33 -12.34
CA ASN A 25 -27.34 -15.56 -13.55
C ASN A 25 -26.76 -16.76 -14.31
N PHE A 26 -27.34 -17.93 -14.07
CA PHE A 26 -26.97 -19.19 -14.72
C PHE A 26 -27.25 -19.16 -16.21
N LEU A 27 -28.23 -18.37 -16.64
CA LEU A 27 -28.54 -18.16 -18.05
C LEU A 27 -27.67 -17.05 -18.69
N GLY A 28 -26.78 -16.41 -17.93
CA GLY A 28 -25.88 -15.35 -18.37
C GLY A 28 -24.54 -15.84 -18.91
N THR A 29 -23.78 -14.95 -19.54
CA THR A 29 -22.53 -15.25 -20.26
C THR A 29 -21.39 -15.81 -19.39
N LYS A 30 -21.56 -15.88 -18.06
CA LYS A 30 -20.57 -16.42 -17.12
C LYS A 30 -20.64 -17.94 -16.96
N VAL A 31 -21.70 -18.58 -17.45
CA VAL A 31 -21.86 -20.04 -17.44
C VAL A 31 -21.83 -20.52 -18.88
N ASP A 32 -20.78 -21.27 -19.21
CA ASP A 32 -20.58 -21.94 -20.49
C ASP A 32 -21.26 -23.31 -20.47
N LYS A 33 -21.63 -23.80 -21.67
CA LYS A 33 -22.13 -25.17 -21.92
C LYS A 33 -23.10 -25.66 -20.82
N ARG A 34 -24.37 -25.26 -20.95
CA ARG A 34 -25.43 -25.50 -19.95
C ARG A 34 -26.28 -26.68 -20.33
N PHE A 35 -26.58 -27.55 -19.37
CA PHE A 35 -27.43 -28.72 -19.55
C PHE A 35 -28.49 -28.74 -18.47
N PHE A 36 -29.75 -28.96 -18.83
CA PHE A 36 -30.84 -29.10 -17.88
C PHE A 36 -31.17 -30.58 -17.76
N LEU A 37 -31.31 -31.04 -16.52
CA LEU A 37 -31.64 -32.42 -16.20
C LEU A 37 -33.16 -32.52 -15.96
N ASN A 38 -33.74 -33.67 -16.30
CA ASN A 38 -35.19 -33.88 -16.32
C ASN A 38 -35.67 -34.89 -15.25
N THR A 39 -34.75 -35.45 -14.46
CA THR A 39 -35.02 -36.54 -13.50
C THR A 39 -34.78 -36.09 -12.06
N VAL A 40 -35.65 -36.49 -11.15
CA VAL A 40 -35.74 -35.95 -9.77
C VAL A 40 -34.87 -36.71 -8.79
N ASP A 41 -34.49 -37.94 -9.12
CA ASP A 41 -33.56 -38.78 -8.36
C ASP A 41 -32.22 -38.06 -8.10
N GLN A 42 -31.84 -37.16 -9.02
CA GLN A 42 -30.64 -36.31 -8.97
C GLN A 42 -30.83 -35.04 -8.13
N LEU A 43 -32.08 -34.60 -7.93
CA LEU A 43 -32.42 -33.50 -7.03
C LEU A 43 -32.38 -33.95 -5.57
N TYR A 44 -32.85 -35.19 -5.30
CA TYR A 44 -32.84 -35.82 -3.96
C TYR A 44 -31.57 -36.63 -3.65
N ARG A 45 -30.61 -36.67 -4.58
CA ARG A 45 -29.28 -37.27 -4.38
C ARG A 45 -29.31 -38.77 -4.09
N GLU A 46 -30.21 -39.49 -4.75
CA GLU A 46 -30.33 -40.95 -4.60
C GLU A 46 -29.38 -41.73 -5.53
N GLU A 47 -28.83 -41.07 -6.57
CA GLU A 47 -27.81 -41.62 -7.46
C GLU A 47 -26.58 -40.69 -7.55
N ASP A 48 -25.39 -41.26 -7.31
CA ASP A 48 -24.11 -40.53 -7.35
C ASP A 48 -23.60 -40.31 -8.78
N THR A 49 -24.15 -41.03 -9.78
CA THR A 49 -23.61 -41.09 -11.14
C THR A 49 -24.68 -41.06 -12.22
N ILE A 50 -24.49 -40.28 -13.28
CA ILE A 50 -25.38 -40.30 -14.47
C ILE A 50 -24.59 -40.60 -15.74
N PHE A 51 -25.16 -41.47 -16.57
CA PHE A 51 -24.67 -41.75 -17.92
C PHE A 51 -25.01 -40.64 -18.92
N MET A 52 -24.00 -40.15 -19.62
CA MET A 52 -24.15 -39.18 -20.70
C MET A 52 -24.08 -39.88 -22.06
N LYS A 53 -24.85 -39.39 -23.05
CA LYS A 53 -24.74 -39.86 -24.44
C LYS A 53 -23.30 -39.70 -24.94
N THR A 54 -22.76 -40.74 -25.58
CA THR A 54 -21.34 -40.86 -25.98
C THR A 54 -20.82 -39.67 -26.78
N ASP A 55 -21.52 -39.25 -27.84
CA ASP A 55 -21.05 -38.14 -28.70
C ASP A 55 -20.96 -36.80 -27.96
N PHE A 56 -21.91 -36.56 -27.06
CA PHE A 56 -21.98 -35.31 -26.29
C PHE A 56 -21.03 -35.32 -25.07
N GLY A 57 -20.89 -36.48 -24.42
CA GLY A 57 -19.92 -36.70 -23.35
C GLY A 57 -18.47 -36.53 -23.82
N GLU A 58 -18.15 -36.98 -25.03
CA GLU A 58 -16.81 -36.82 -25.60
C GLU A 58 -16.45 -35.33 -25.87
N GLU A 59 -17.39 -34.54 -26.43
CA GLU A 59 -17.18 -33.10 -26.63
C GLU A 59 -17.00 -32.38 -25.29
N LEU A 60 -17.84 -32.69 -24.31
CA LEU A 60 -17.81 -32.08 -22.99
C LEU A 60 -16.53 -32.44 -22.22
N TYR A 61 -16.12 -33.72 -22.26
CA TYR A 61 -14.89 -34.19 -21.64
C TYR A 61 -13.65 -33.55 -22.26
N LYS A 62 -13.56 -33.49 -23.59
CA LYS A 62 -12.47 -32.78 -24.30
C LYS A 62 -12.41 -31.32 -23.88
N TYR A 63 -13.56 -30.65 -23.80
CA TYR A 63 -13.63 -29.26 -23.37
C TYR A 63 -13.20 -29.06 -21.92
N LEU A 64 -13.66 -29.93 -21.01
CA LEU A 64 -13.29 -29.90 -19.60
C LEU A 64 -11.81 -30.24 -19.38
N GLU A 65 -11.21 -31.13 -20.16
CA GLU A 65 -9.77 -31.42 -20.10
C GLU A 65 -8.92 -30.26 -20.66
N ILE A 66 -9.29 -29.70 -21.82
CA ILE A 66 -8.60 -28.53 -22.39
C ILE A 66 -8.65 -27.34 -21.44
N HIS A 67 -9.81 -27.11 -20.80
CA HIS A 67 -10.02 -25.99 -19.89
C HIS A 67 -9.95 -26.39 -18.41
N ARG A 68 -9.33 -27.54 -18.06
CA ARG A 68 -9.30 -28.07 -16.68
C ARG A 68 -8.67 -27.09 -15.68
N LYS A 69 -7.69 -26.32 -16.15
CA LYS A 69 -7.05 -25.23 -15.38
C LYS A 69 -7.94 -23.99 -15.27
N GLU A 70 -8.79 -23.73 -16.26
CA GLU A 70 -9.50 -22.47 -16.46
C GLU A 70 -10.99 -22.49 -16.12
N LYS A 71 -11.59 -23.65 -15.91
CA LYS A 71 -13.02 -23.80 -15.65
C LYS A 71 -13.32 -24.92 -14.65
N THR A 72 -14.44 -24.81 -13.94
CA THR A 72 -15.01 -25.88 -13.10
C THR A 72 -16.34 -26.28 -13.65
N PHE A 73 -16.62 -27.58 -13.60
CA PHE A 73 -17.93 -28.12 -13.86
C PHE A 73 -18.75 -28.13 -12.57
N ILE A 74 -19.92 -27.50 -12.62
CA ILE A 74 -20.82 -27.37 -11.48
C ILE A 74 -22.21 -27.86 -11.85
N THR A 75 -22.88 -28.40 -10.85
CA THR A 75 -24.30 -28.68 -10.80
C THR A 75 -24.97 -27.60 -9.98
N CYS A 76 -26.13 -27.17 -10.41
CA CYS A 76 -26.87 -26.05 -9.87
C CYS A 76 -28.30 -26.51 -9.64
N SER A 77 -28.75 -26.48 -8.39
CA SER A 77 -30.04 -27.00 -7.98
C SER A 77 -30.88 -25.91 -7.31
N PHE A 78 -32.18 -25.95 -7.60
CA PHE A 78 -33.20 -24.97 -7.17
C PHE A 78 -32.89 -23.55 -7.61
N PHE A 79 -33.70 -22.96 -8.49
CA PHE A 79 -33.40 -21.64 -9.06
C PHE A 79 -34.30 -20.56 -8.48
N ILE A 80 -33.70 -19.46 -8.04
CA ILE A 80 -34.41 -18.22 -7.75
C ILE A 80 -34.36 -17.33 -8.99
N THR A 81 -35.54 -17.03 -9.53
CA THR A 81 -35.73 -16.15 -10.69
C THR A 81 -36.54 -14.92 -10.32
N GLY A 82 -36.29 -13.79 -10.98
CA GLY A 82 -37.01 -12.53 -10.77
C GLY A 82 -36.11 -11.32 -10.91
N LYS A 83 -36.52 -10.16 -10.37
CA LYS A 83 -35.72 -8.93 -10.42
C LYS A 83 -35.29 -8.49 -9.02
N LEU A 84 -33.97 -8.36 -8.82
CA LEU A 84 -33.37 -7.81 -7.61
C LEU A 84 -32.55 -6.56 -7.94
N THR A 85 -32.43 -5.66 -6.98
CA THR A 85 -31.58 -4.47 -7.08
C THR A 85 -30.14 -4.87 -6.81
N PHE A 86 -29.27 -4.65 -7.79
CA PHE A 86 -27.84 -4.90 -7.71
C PHE A 86 -27.11 -3.61 -8.07
N LEU A 87 -26.37 -3.03 -7.10
CA LEU A 87 -25.68 -1.73 -7.25
C LEU A 87 -26.65 -0.63 -7.74
N GLY A 88 -27.78 -0.46 -7.06
CA GLY A 88 -28.80 0.55 -7.40
C GLY A 88 -29.64 0.27 -8.65
N LYS A 89 -29.30 -0.73 -9.47
CA LYS A 89 -30.04 -1.06 -10.70
C LYS A 89 -30.82 -2.36 -10.54
N LYS A 90 -32.11 -2.38 -10.91
CA LYS A 90 -32.90 -3.62 -10.99
C LYS A 90 -32.37 -4.51 -12.11
N ARG A 91 -31.84 -5.67 -11.74
CA ARG A 91 -31.34 -6.68 -12.67
C ARG A 91 -32.17 -7.95 -12.53
N THR A 92 -32.42 -8.58 -13.67
CA THR A 92 -33.00 -9.93 -13.67
C THR A 92 -31.96 -10.93 -13.20
N ILE A 93 -32.34 -11.76 -12.23
CA ILE A 93 -31.52 -12.85 -11.69
C ILE A 93 -32.09 -14.20 -12.10
N CYS A 94 -31.18 -15.16 -12.20
CA CYS A 94 -31.46 -16.57 -12.44
C CYS A 94 -30.41 -17.36 -11.67
N ALA A 95 -30.49 -17.31 -10.35
CA ALA A 95 -29.43 -17.77 -9.48
C ALA A 95 -29.82 -19.13 -8.90
N PRO A 96 -28.96 -20.17 -9.00
CA PRO A 96 -29.17 -21.39 -8.24
C PRO A 96 -29.04 -21.08 -6.75
N LEU A 97 -29.85 -21.75 -5.93
CA LEU A 97 -29.80 -21.69 -4.49
C LEU A 97 -28.68 -22.60 -3.98
N ILE A 98 -28.51 -23.77 -4.61
CA ILE A 98 -27.48 -24.76 -4.27
C ILE A 98 -26.54 -24.93 -5.45
N VAL A 99 -25.23 -24.95 -5.18
CA VAL A 99 -24.18 -25.23 -6.16
C VAL A 99 -23.37 -26.42 -5.66
N THR A 100 -23.17 -27.41 -6.53
CA THR A 100 -22.45 -28.66 -6.23
C THR A 100 -21.36 -28.86 -7.26
N PRO A 101 -20.08 -29.03 -6.88
CA PRO A 101 -19.04 -29.41 -7.83
C PRO A 101 -19.34 -30.78 -8.47
N ALA A 102 -18.98 -30.94 -9.74
CA ALA A 102 -19.13 -32.21 -10.44
C ALA A 102 -17.86 -32.54 -11.23
N THR A 103 -17.54 -33.82 -11.37
CA THR A 103 -16.51 -34.32 -12.29
C THR A 103 -17.15 -35.15 -13.39
N LEU A 104 -16.44 -35.29 -14.51
CA LEU A 104 -16.85 -36.12 -15.62
C LEU A 104 -15.76 -37.16 -15.83
N ASP A 105 -16.08 -38.42 -15.57
CA ASP A 105 -15.15 -39.54 -15.59
C ASP A 105 -15.53 -40.54 -16.70
N ILE A 106 -14.58 -41.37 -17.11
CA ILE A 106 -14.75 -42.33 -18.22
C ILE A 106 -14.55 -43.75 -17.68
N ASN A 107 -15.51 -44.62 -17.94
CA ASN A 107 -15.41 -46.05 -17.59
C ASN A 107 -14.69 -46.87 -18.67
N SER A 108 -14.33 -48.11 -18.34
CA SER A 108 -13.62 -49.06 -19.23
C SER A 108 -14.32 -49.34 -20.57
N GLU A 109 -15.62 -49.04 -20.67
CA GLU A 109 -16.43 -49.18 -21.89
C GLU A 109 -16.62 -47.86 -22.66
N ALA A 110 -15.80 -46.84 -22.38
CA ALA A 110 -15.87 -45.50 -22.98
C ALA A 110 -17.19 -44.74 -22.75
N LEU A 111 -17.91 -45.09 -21.68
CA LEU A 111 -19.10 -44.36 -21.22
C LEU A 111 -18.70 -43.24 -20.26
N TYR A 112 -19.17 -42.03 -20.55
CA TYR A 112 -18.95 -40.82 -19.74
C TYR A 112 -19.98 -40.76 -18.62
N HIS A 113 -19.52 -40.66 -17.37
CA HIS A 113 -20.37 -40.54 -16.19
C HIS A 113 -20.05 -39.26 -15.42
N ILE A 114 -21.11 -38.54 -15.01
CA ILE A 114 -20.97 -37.38 -14.13
C ILE A 114 -20.94 -37.88 -12.70
N ASN A 115 -19.90 -37.55 -11.95
CA ASN A 115 -19.81 -37.78 -10.51
C ASN A 115 -20.11 -36.49 -9.76
N TYR A 116 -21.11 -36.54 -8.89
CA TYR A 116 -21.49 -35.41 -8.05
C TYR A 116 -20.70 -35.43 -6.74
N ASN A 117 -20.03 -34.33 -6.41
CA ASN A 117 -19.37 -34.21 -5.11
C ASN A 117 -20.32 -33.56 -4.10
N PHE A 118 -21.26 -34.36 -3.57
CA PHE A 118 -22.29 -33.86 -2.65
C PHE A 118 -21.73 -33.43 -1.28
N ASP A 119 -20.54 -33.90 -0.89
CA ASP A 119 -19.85 -33.42 0.32
C ASP A 119 -19.40 -31.95 0.20
N GLU A 120 -19.31 -31.43 -1.03
CA GLU A 120 -18.95 -30.05 -1.34
C GLU A 120 -20.15 -29.17 -1.73
N ASN A 121 -21.37 -29.62 -1.43
CA ASN A 121 -22.59 -28.81 -1.59
C ASN A 121 -22.48 -27.48 -0.84
N ARG A 122 -23.02 -26.43 -1.46
CA ARG A 122 -23.07 -25.12 -0.82
C ARG A 122 -24.26 -24.30 -1.27
N ALA A 123 -24.69 -23.40 -0.38
CA ALA A 123 -25.56 -22.30 -0.77
C ALA A 123 -24.82 -21.30 -1.68
N ASN A 124 -25.55 -20.65 -2.58
CA ASN A 124 -25.00 -19.58 -3.41
C ASN A 124 -24.89 -18.27 -2.63
N ASP A 125 -23.69 -17.92 -2.20
CA ASP A 125 -23.46 -16.80 -1.28
C ASP A 125 -23.76 -15.44 -1.92
N ALA A 126 -23.42 -15.25 -3.20
CA ALA A 126 -23.80 -14.03 -3.91
C ALA A 126 -25.31 -13.84 -3.94
N LEU A 127 -26.09 -14.92 -4.12
CA LEU A 127 -27.55 -14.86 -4.08
C LEU A 127 -28.04 -14.50 -2.67
N LEU A 128 -27.56 -15.18 -1.64
CA LEU A 128 -27.98 -14.91 -0.26
C LEU A 128 -27.63 -13.50 0.20
N ASN A 129 -26.44 -13.01 -0.13
CA ASN A 129 -26.01 -11.63 0.16
C ASN A 129 -26.85 -10.60 -0.61
N LEU A 130 -27.24 -10.91 -1.85
CA LEU A 130 -28.12 -10.04 -2.63
C LEU A 130 -29.52 -9.99 -2.05
N LEU A 131 -30.07 -11.13 -1.61
CA LEU A 131 -31.36 -11.21 -0.92
C LEU A 131 -31.30 -10.45 0.42
N LYS A 132 -30.23 -10.65 1.20
CA LYS A 132 -29.97 -9.91 2.44
C LYS A 132 -30.04 -8.40 2.22
N SER A 133 -29.31 -7.91 1.21
CA SER A 133 -29.29 -6.48 0.88
C SER A 133 -30.62 -5.94 0.35
N ASN A 134 -31.38 -6.73 -0.41
CA ASN A 134 -32.66 -6.29 -0.99
C ASN A 134 -33.83 -6.31 0.00
N TYR A 135 -33.77 -7.19 1.01
CA TYR A 135 -34.83 -7.38 2.01
C TYR A 135 -34.43 -6.90 3.41
N ASN A 136 -33.27 -6.25 3.53
CA ASN A 136 -32.73 -5.71 4.78
C ASN A 136 -32.66 -6.76 5.91
N LEU A 137 -32.17 -7.96 5.58
CA LEU A 137 -32.05 -9.09 6.50
C LEU A 137 -30.72 -9.04 7.27
N ASP A 138 -30.66 -9.70 8.41
CA ASP A 138 -29.45 -9.81 9.23
C ASP A 138 -28.55 -10.98 8.78
N ASP A 139 -27.38 -11.10 9.42
CA ASP A 139 -26.46 -12.22 9.15
C ASP A 139 -26.98 -13.57 9.68
N SER A 140 -27.93 -13.56 10.63
CA SER A 140 -28.56 -14.78 11.16
C SER A 140 -29.30 -15.54 10.05
N PHE A 141 -30.05 -14.81 9.23
CA PHE A 141 -30.76 -15.40 8.08
C PHE A 141 -29.82 -16.17 7.13
N VAL A 142 -28.67 -15.59 6.78
CA VAL A 142 -27.72 -16.22 5.85
C VAL A 142 -27.10 -17.47 6.50
N LEU A 143 -26.76 -17.41 7.78
CA LEU A 143 -26.21 -18.53 8.54
C LEU A 143 -27.22 -19.69 8.68
N GLU A 144 -28.49 -19.38 8.93
CA GLU A 144 -29.56 -20.38 9.06
C GLU A 144 -29.80 -21.12 7.74
N ILE A 145 -29.92 -20.40 6.62
CA ILE A 145 -30.10 -21.03 5.30
C ILE A 145 -28.88 -21.89 4.94
N LYS A 146 -27.67 -21.44 5.28
CA LYS A 146 -26.44 -22.23 5.09
C LYS A 146 -26.42 -23.51 5.91
N SER A 147 -26.82 -23.46 7.19
CA SER A 147 -26.88 -24.65 8.05
C SER A 147 -27.87 -25.67 7.48
N LEU A 148 -29.04 -25.24 7.03
CA LEU A 148 -30.03 -26.13 6.40
C LEU A 148 -29.51 -26.81 5.12
N ILE A 149 -28.68 -26.13 4.34
CA ILE A 149 -28.12 -26.67 3.09
C ILE A 149 -26.89 -27.54 3.33
N ASN A 150 -26.06 -27.22 4.32
CA ASN A 150 -24.75 -27.83 4.56
C ASN A 150 -24.76 -28.97 5.60
N ASP A 151 -25.69 -28.99 6.56
CA ASP A 151 -25.67 -29.93 7.71
C ASP A 151 -26.56 -31.18 7.52
N GLN A 152 -27.28 -31.32 6.40
CA GLN A 152 -28.20 -32.45 6.14
C GLN A 152 -27.61 -33.53 5.21
N GLU A 153 -27.80 -34.81 5.58
CA GLU A 153 -27.45 -35.97 4.75
C GLU A 153 -28.08 -35.88 3.34
N PRO A 154 -27.43 -36.43 2.30
CA PRO A 154 -27.82 -36.25 0.90
C PRO A 154 -29.29 -36.55 0.59
N GLY A 155 -29.87 -37.59 1.19
CA GLY A 155 -31.23 -38.06 0.89
C GLY A 155 -32.39 -37.42 1.67
N LYS A 156 -32.14 -36.44 2.55
CA LYS A 156 -33.18 -35.82 3.40
C LYS A 156 -33.06 -34.30 3.49
N GLN A 157 -32.77 -33.64 2.39
CA GLN A 157 -32.86 -32.19 2.33
C GLN A 157 -34.31 -31.74 2.42
N ASP A 158 -34.70 -31.12 3.53
CA ASP A 158 -36.04 -30.57 3.69
C ASP A 158 -36.15 -29.23 2.93
N ILE A 159 -36.25 -29.32 1.60
CA ILE A 159 -36.44 -28.17 0.72
C ILE A 159 -37.70 -27.39 1.10
N HIS A 160 -38.71 -28.05 1.69
CA HIS A 160 -39.89 -27.38 2.20
C HIS A 160 -39.56 -26.53 3.43
N SER A 161 -38.65 -26.96 4.30
CA SER A 161 -38.12 -26.12 5.39
C SER A 161 -37.30 -24.93 4.86
N ILE A 162 -36.44 -25.13 3.87
CA ILE A 162 -35.68 -24.03 3.24
C ILE A 162 -36.64 -23.03 2.57
N ALA A 163 -37.61 -23.52 1.80
CA ALA A 163 -38.60 -22.71 1.10
C ALA A 163 -39.51 -21.95 2.07
N ARG A 164 -39.97 -22.59 3.15
CA ARG A 164 -40.74 -21.94 4.22
C ARG A 164 -39.93 -20.81 4.85
N LYS A 165 -38.66 -21.06 5.19
CA LYS A 165 -37.79 -20.06 5.81
C LYS A 165 -37.47 -18.89 4.87
N LEU A 166 -37.26 -19.17 3.59
CA LEU A 166 -37.14 -18.13 2.57
C LEU A 166 -38.43 -17.31 2.50
N ASN A 167 -39.61 -17.94 2.46
CA ASN A 167 -40.90 -17.25 2.36
C ASN A 167 -41.30 -16.45 3.61
N GLU A 168 -40.84 -16.85 4.81
CA GLU A 168 -41.02 -16.09 6.04
C GLU A 168 -40.30 -14.73 6.02
N ASN A 169 -39.13 -14.67 5.39
CA ASN A 169 -38.24 -13.50 5.41
C ASN A 169 -38.28 -12.70 4.09
N ILE A 170 -38.68 -13.35 3.00
CA ILE A 170 -38.61 -12.83 1.63
C ILE A 170 -39.93 -13.13 0.94
N LYS A 171 -40.49 -12.13 0.25
CA LYS A 171 -41.67 -12.34 -0.60
C LYS A 171 -41.28 -13.13 -1.87
N ILE A 172 -41.27 -14.45 -1.76
CA ILE A 172 -40.93 -15.40 -2.83
C ILE A 172 -42.07 -16.38 -3.07
N ASP A 173 -42.45 -16.55 -4.34
CA ASP A 173 -43.46 -17.51 -4.75
C ASP A 173 -42.84 -18.92 -4.80
N ILE A 174 -43.41 -19.83 -4.00
CA ILE A 174 -42.96 -21.22 -3.81
C ILE A 174 -43.94 -22.23 -4.40
N SER A 175 -45.00 -21.80 -5.08
CA SER A 175 -46.07 -22.66 -5.63
C SER A 175 -45.52 -23.74 -6.57
N ALA A 176 -44.46 -23.43 -7.31
CA ALA A 176 -43.81 -24.37 -8.22
C ALA A 176 -43.18 -25.59 -7.51
N LEU A 177 -42.96 -25.55 -6.19
CA LEU A 177 -42.48 -26.71 -5.42
C LEU A 177 -43.58 -27.74 -5.14
N GLU A 178 -44.86 -27.37 -5.29
CA GLU A 178 -45.99 -28.30 -5.13
C GLU A 178 -46.09 -29.29 -6.31
N GLU A 179 -45.45 -28.97 -7.44
CA GLU A 179 -45.41 -29.80 -8.65
C GLU A 179 -44.31 -30.88 -8.62
N LEU A 180 -43.54 -30.99 -7.52
CA LEU A 180 -42.57 -32.08 -7.36
C LEU A 180 -43.29 -33.44 -7.39
N PRO A 181 -42.82 -34.44 -8.17
CA PRO A 181 -41.48 -34.58 -8.75
C PRO A 181 -41.38 -34.18 -10.24
N GLU A 182 -42.06 -33.15 -10.74
CA GLU A 182 -41.75 -32.62 -12.08
C GLU A 182 -40.72 -31.48 -12.00
N LEU A 183 -39.61 -31.59 -12.74
CA LEU A 183 -38.61 -30.54 -12.83
C LEU A 183 -38.92 -29.52 -13.93
N ILE A 184 -38.58 -28.27 -13.67
CA ILE A 184 -38.74 -27.18 -14.63
C ILE A 184 -37.66 -27.25 -15.70
N SER A 185 -38.08 -27.37 -16.96
CA SER A 185 -37.19 -27.33 -18.12
C SER A 185 -36.49 -25.97 -18.27
N GLY A 186 -35.32 -25.96 -18.92
CA GLY A 186 -34.57 -24.74 -19.18
C GLY A 186 -35.33 -23.66 -19.98
N GLU A 187 -36.29 -24.07 -20.82
CA GLU A 187 -37.17 -23.15 -21.57
C GLU A 187 -38.20 -22.47 -20.66
N LYS A 188 -38.84 -23.25 -19.77
CA LYS A 188 -39.72 -22.70 -18.74
C LYS A 188 -38.94 -21.80 -17.78
N LEU A 189 -37.68 -22.12 -17.46
CA LEU A 189 -36.84 -21.28 -16.60
C LEU A 189 -36.54 -19.91 -17.24
N ARG A 190 -36.37 -19.86 -18.58
CA ARG A 190 -36.22 -18.62 -19.34
C ARG A 190 -37.49 -17.78 -19.40
N SER A 191 -38.67 -18.39 -19.49
CA SER A 191 -39.94 -17.66 -19.55
C SER A 191 -40.22 -16.90 -18.24
N HIS A 192 -39.77 -17.44 -17.11
CA HIS A 192 -39.87 -16.82 -15.79
C HIS A 192 -38.93 -15.62 -15.56
N LEU A 193 -37.92 -15.40 -16.41
CA LEU A 193 -37.06 -14.20 -16.34
C LEU A 193 -37.81 -12.88 -16.60
N LYS A 194 -39.01 -12.96 -17.20
CA LYS A 194 -39.86 -11.81 -17.49
C LYS A 194 -40.65 -11.35 -16.26
N SER A 195 -40.81 -12.18 -15.23
CA SER A 195 -41.56 -11.81 -14.02
C SER A 195 -40.78 -10.82 -13.15
N THR A 196 -41.51 -9.93 -12.51
CA THR A 196 -40.95 -8.98 -11.54
C THR A 196 -40.86 -9.55 -10.13
N SER A 197 -41.73 -10.49 -9.78
CA SER A 197 -41.71 -11.21 -8.50
C SER A 197 -40.64 -12.29 -8.47
N LEU A 198 -40.10 -12.55 -7.27
CA LEU A 198 -39.20 -13.67 -7.03
C LEU A 198 -39.98 -14.98 -7.02
N LYS A 199 -39.42 -16.01 -7.65
CA LYS A 199 -39.94 -17.38 -7.68
C LYS A 199 -38.83 -18.37 -7.36
N LEU A 200 -39.12 -19.35 -6.49
CA LEU A 200 -38.26 -20.50 -6.23
C LEU A 200 -38.75 -21.68 -7.08
N LEU A 201 -37.90 -22.17 -7.97
CA LEU A 201 -38.24 -23.13 -9.01
C LEU A 201 -37.45 -24.44 -8.81
N PRO A 202 -38.11 -25.62 -8.78
CA PRO A 202 -37.41 -26.90 -8.76
C PRO A 202 -36.81 -27.18 -10.14
N GLY A 203 -35.50 -27.00 -10.26
CA GLY A 203 -34.75 -27.26 -11.47
C GLY A 203 -33.32 -27.62 -11.13
N ILE A 204 -32.74 -28.50 -11.94
CA ILE A 204 -31.34 -28.90 -11.82
C ILE A 204 -30.65 -28.71 -13.18
N ALA A 205 -29.48 -28.09 -13.15
CA ALA A 205 -28.72 -27.81 -14.35
C ALA A 205 -27.22 -27.94 -14.11
N LEU A 206 -26.52 -28.40 -15.13
CA LEU A 206 -25.08 -28.49 -15.18
C LEU A 206 -24.54 -27.31 -15.99
N GLY A 207 -23.42 -26.75 -15.55
CA GLY A 207 -22.78 -25.63 -16.22
C GLY A 207 -21.29 -25.59 -15.97
N ILE A 208 -20.57 -24.96 -16.88
CA ILE A 208 -19.14 -24.73 -16.75
C ILE A 208 -18.91 -23.27 -16.38
N VAL A 209 -18.17 -23.02 -15.30
CA VAL A 209 -17.89 -21.66 -14.80
C VAL A 209 -16.39 -21.38 -14.73
N GLU A 210 -16.01 -20.13 -14.93
CA GLU A 210 -14.65 -19.66 -14.67
C GLU A 210 -14.41 -19.62 -13.14
N LYS A 211 -13.69 -20.59 -12.57
CA LYS A 211 -12.96 -20.38 -11.28
C LYS A 211 -12.11 -19.07 -11.34
N SER A 212 -11.92 -18.40 -10.20
CA SER A 212 -11.17 -17.14 -10.15
C SER A 212 -9.70 -17.33 -10.57
N LYS A 213 -9.24 -16.51 -11.52
CA LYS A 213 -7.95 -16.71 -12.20
C LYS A 213 -6.73 -16.57 -11.28
N SER A 214 -6.77 -15.66 -10.30
CA SER A 214 -5.64 -15.38 -9.40
C SER A 214 -5.44 -16.43 -8.30
N SER A 215 -6.53 -17.01 -7.79
CA SER A 215 -6.48 -17.97 -6.67
C SER A 215 -5.93 -19.33 -7.12
N ARG A 216 -6.28 -19.77 -8.33
CA ARG A 216 -5.83 -21.04 -8.90
C ARG A 216 -4.32 -21.16 -9.04
N ASN A 217 -3.67 -20.14 -9.59
CA ASN A 217 -2.24 -20.20 -9.85
C ASN A 217 -1.47 -20.30 -8.53
N VAL A 218 -1.90 -19.53 -7.51
CA VAL A 218 -1.34 -19.63 -6.16
C VAL A 218 -1.49 -21.05 -5.61
N LEU A 219 -2.69 -21.63 -5.72
CA LEU A 219 -2.96 -22.99 -5.22
C LEU A 219 -2.13 -24.06 -5.94
N HIS A 220 -2.03 -23.98 -7.27
CA HIS A 220 -1.22 -24.88 -8.09
C HIS A 220 0.27 -24.76 -7.75
N GLU A 221 0.79 -23.55 -7.64
CA GLU A 221 2.19 -23.34 -7.27
C GLU A 221 2.49 -23.86 -5.85
N ILE A 222 1.54 -23.78 -4.92
CA ILE A 222 1.72 -24.39 -3.59
C ILE A 222 1.79 -25.92 -3.69
N ASP A 223 0.97 -26.56 -4.53
CA ASP A 223 1.08 -28.00 -4.78
C ASP A 223 2.43 -28.35 -5.40
N GLU A 224 2.86 -27.60 -6.42
CA GLU A 224 4.14 -27.80 -7.07
C GLU A 224 5.34 -27.56 -6.11
N ILE A 225 5.27 -26.58 -5.21
CA ILE A 225 6.28 -26.36 -4.15
C ILE A 225 6.41 -27.60 -3.26
N LYS A 226 5.28 -28.22 -2.88
CA LYS A 226 5.29 -29.42 -2.05
C LYS A 226 5.84 -30.62 -2.82
N GLU A 227 5.35 -30.85 -4.04
CA GLU A 227 5.73 -31.99 -4.90
C GLU A 227 7.21 -31.95 -5.30
N ARG A 228 7.72 -30.77 -5.69
CA ARG A 228 9.11 -30.57 -6.11
C ARG A 228 10.05 -30.24 -4.93
N HIS A 229 9.53 -30.22 -3.70
CA HIS A 229 10.24 -29.84 -2.48
C HIS A 229 11.01 -28.50 -2.59
N LEU A 230 10.37 -27.47 -3.13
CA LEU A 230 10.95 -26.13 -3.33
C LEU A 230 10.95 -25.30 -2.03
N PHE A 231 11.54 -25.83 -0.96
CA PHE A 231 11.62 -25.18 0.33
C PHE A 231 12.93 -24.41 0.50
N ASN A 232 13.02 -23.18 0.02
CA ASN A 232 14.18 -22.32 0.24
C ASN A 232 14.27 -21.80 1.70
N ASN A 233 15.36 -21.13 2.05
CA ASN A 233 15.61 -20.65 3.42
C ASN A 233 14.54 -19.67 3.92
N THR A 234 14.03 -18.79 3.04
CA THR A 234 13.01 -17.79 3.41
C THR A 234 11.68 -18.47 3.72
N LEU A 235 11.22 -19.39 2.86
CA LEU A 235 10.01 -20.16 3.08
C LEU A 235 10.12 -21.06 4.32
N GLN A 236 11.28 -21.71 4.50
CA GLN A 236 11.54 -22.50 5.71
C GLN A 236 11.52 -21.63 6.97
N GLY A 237 12.12 -20.44 6.93
CA GLY A 237 12.15 -19.51 8.07
C GLY A 237 10.75 -19.05 8.51
N PHE A 238 9.83 -18.86 7.56
CA PHE A 238 8.45 -18.49 7.89
C PHE A 238 7.59 -19.67 8.34
N PHE A 239 7.66 -20.82 7.68
CA PHE A 239 6.66 -21.90 7.85
C PHE A 239 7.15 -23.15 8.60
N SER A 240 8.41 -23.18 9.04
CA SER A 240 8.95 -24.25 9.89
C SER A 240 8.75 -23.95 11.38
N ARG A 241 8.93 -24.96 12.26
CA ARG A 241 8.87 -24.75 13.73
C ARG A 241 10.02 -23.89 14.27
N ARG A 242 11.16 -23.88 13.59
CA ARG A 242 12.28 -23.02 13.96
C ARG A 242 11.96 -21.59 13.55
N LYS A 243 12.07 -20.65 14.50
CA LYS A 243 12.08 -19.21 14.18
C LYS A 243 13.27 -18.91 13.27
N ILE A 244 13.17 -17.83 12.51
CA ILE A 244 14.18 -17.40 11.54
C ILE A 244 15.53 -17.20 12.26
N GLU A 245 16.51 -18.10 12.08
CA GLU A 245 17.82 -17.95 12.71
C GLU A 245 18.50 -16.67 12.21
N ILE A 246 18.73 -15.71 13.12
CA ILE A 246 19.43 -14.46 12.78
C ILE A 246 20.92 -14.76 12.79
N ASN A 247 21.54 -14.67 11.62
CA ASN A 247 22.99 -14.76 11.49
C ASN A 247 23.62 -13.40 11.86
N SER A 248 23.55 -13.02 13.14
CA SER A 248 23.99 -11.71 13.66
C SER A 248 25.48 -11.44 13.45
N ASP A 249 26.28 -12.49 13.22
CA ASP A 249 27.72 -12.40 13.02
C ASP A 249 28.13 -12.06 11.58
N ARG A 250 27.19 -12.09 10.62
CA ARG A 250 27.45 -11.68 9.24
C ARG A 250 27.31 -10.17 9.07
N LYS A 251 28.25 -9.38 9.62
CA LYS A 251 28.39 -7.98 9.21
C LYS A 251 28.87 -7.94 7.76
N SER A 252 27.97 -7.63 6.82
CA SER A 252 28.36 -7.43 5.44
C SER A 252 29.34 -6.26 5.32
N LYS A 253 30.47 -6.46 4.64
CA LYS A 253 31.44 -5.40 4.28
C LYS A 253 30.98 -4.56 3.08
N GLU A 254 29.83 -4.90 2.49
CA GLU A 254 29.31 -4.28 1.27
C GLU A 254 28.82 -2.85 1.54
N LYS A 255 29.52 -1.85 0.97
CA LYS A 255 29.15 -0.43 1.08
C LYS A 255 27.78 -0.14 0.48
N VAL A 256 27.12 0.92 0.97
CA VAL A 256 25.82 1.41 0.47
C VAL A 256 26.02 2.41 -0.67
N TYR A 257 25.35 2.17 -1.80
CA TYR A 257 25.40 3.04 -2.98
C TYR A 257 23.98 3.34 -3.45
N VAL A 258 23.48 4.50 -3.04
CA VAL A 258 22.15 4.99 -3.40
C VAL A 258 22.28 6.37 -4.03
N PRO A 259 21.58 6.66 -5.15
CA PRO A 259 21.64 7.97 -5.80
C PRO A 259 20.75 9.02 -5.10
N SER A 260 20.66 9.00 -3.78
CA SER A 260 19.82 9.91 -2.99
C SER A 260 20.34 10.13 -1.58
N ASN A 261 19.88 11.24 -0.96
CA ASN A 261 20.05 11.47 0.47
C ASN A 261 18.92 10.73 1.23
N LEU A 262 19.30 9.86 2.15
CA LEU A 262 18.38 9.03 2.94
C LEU A 262 18.53 9.38 4.43
N SER A 263 17.47 9.17 5.21
CA SER A 263 17.53 9.22 6.66
C SER A 263 18.35 8.05 7.22
N ASP A 264 18.75 8.12 8.49
CA ASP A 264 19.44 7.01 9.14
C ASP A 264 18.55 5.77 9.23
N SER A 265 17.25 5.96 9.54
CA SER A 265 16.26 4.87 9.54
C SER A 265 16.15 4.18 8.18
N GLN A 266 16.20 4.95 7.08
CA GLN A 266 16.21 4.41 5.71
C GLN A 266 17.53 3.71 5.36
N LEU A 267 18.68 4.26 5.77
CA LEU A 267 19.99 3.65 5.55
C LEU A 267 20.14 2.34 6.34
N ASP A 268 19.62 2.28 7.55
CA ASP A 268 19.66 1.08 8.39
C ASP A 268 18.88 -0.07 7.77
N ILE A 269 17.74 0.21 7.13
CA ILE A 269 17.01 -0.79 6.34
C ILE A 269 17.91 -1.36 5.23
N ILE A 270 18.58 -0.50 4.46
CA ILE A 270 19.46 -0.95 3.36
C ILE A 270 20.64 -1.77 3.89
N ARG A 271 21.21 -1.40 5.03
CA ARG A 271 22.28 -2.17 5.71
C ARG A 271 21.77 -3.52 6.23
N ALA A 272 20.56 -3.55 6.80
CA ALA A 272 19.96 -4.75 7.34
C ALA A 272 19.71 -5.80 6.26
N VAL A 273 19.20 -5.41 5.09
CA VAL A 273 18.95 -6.32 3.94
C VAL A 273 20.24 -6.99 3.46
N LYS A 274 21.41 -6.36 3.62
CA LYS A 274 22.70 -6.96 3.26
C LYS A 274 23.09 -8.11 4.18
N SER A 275 22.67 -8.08 5.44
CA SER A 275 23.09 -9.03 6.48
C SER A 275 22.00 -10.06 6.81
N ASN A 276 20.72 -9.69 6.66
CA ASN A 276 19.57 -10.48 7.06
C ASN A 276 18.86 -11.11 5.86
N ASP A 277 18.32 -12.32 6.03
CA ASP A 277 17.48 -12.98 5.03
C ASP A 277 16.03 -12.46 5.06
N VAL A 278 15.58 -11.98 6.24
CA VAL A 278 14.28 -11.34 6.42
C VAL A 278 14.45 -10.01 7.15
N THR A 279 13.92 -8.95 6.55
CA THR A 279 13.87 -7.60 7.13
C THR A 279 12.42 -7.11 7.12
N VAL A 280 11.92 -6.61 8.25
CA VAL A 280 10.59 -6.01 8.35
C VAL A 280 10.73 -4.49 8.48
N VAL A 281 9.94 -3.76 7.71
CA VAL A 281 9.91 -2.30 7.71
C VAL A 281 8.51 -1.82 8.06
N ILE A 282 8.40 -1.13 9.19
CA ILE A 282 7.20 -0.41 9.58
C ILE A 282 7.31 1.00 9.00
N GLY A 283 6.46 1.30 8.05
CA GLY A 283 6.38 2.60 7.42
C GLY A 283 5.03 3.26 7.64
N PRO A 284 4.92 4.20 8.59
CA PRO A 284 3.71 5.00 8.80
C PRO A 284 3.27 5.79 7.54
N PRO A 285 2.09 6.43 7.52
CA PRO A 285 1.66 7.22 6.37
C PRO A 285 2.62 8.39 6.15
N GLY A 286 2.94 8.69 4.89
CA GLY A 286 3.81 9.81 4.53
C GLY A 286 5.30 9.65 4.85
N THR A 287 5.77 8.49 5.31
CA THR A 287 7.18 8.33 5.73
C THR A 287 8.17 7.95 4.64
N GLY A 288 7.76 8.08 3.38
CA GLY A 288 8.61 7.77 2.23
C GLY A 288 8.82 6.27 1.98
N LYS A 289 7.93 5.38 2.44
CA LYS A 289 7.99 3.92 2.16
C LYS A 289 8.40 3.57 0.73
N SER A 290 7.65 4.04 -0.26
CA SER A 290 7.91 3.75 -1.68
C SER A 290 9.25 4.31 -2.15
N TYR A 291 9.69 5.43 -1.58
CA TYR A 291 11.00 6.02 -1.87
C TYR A 291 12.15 5.19 -1.26
N THR A 292 11.97 4.66 -0.05
CA THR A 292 12.90 3.72 0.59
C THR A 292 13.01 2.42 -0.21
N ILE A 293 11.87 1.86 -0.65
CA ILE A 293 11.83 0.65 -1.50
C ILE A 293 12.58 0.88 -2.81
N ALA A 294 12.31 1.99 -3.49
CA ALA A 294 12.99 2.34 -4.74
C ALA A 294 14.51 2.51 -4.54
N SER A 295 14.91 3.18 -3.46
CA SER A 295 16.32 3.38 -3.08
C SER A 295 17.03 2.06 -2.77
N LEU A 296 16.38 1.18 -2.01
CA LEU A 296 16.87 -0.17 -1.72
C LEU A 296 17.06 -0.96 -3.01
N ALA A 297 16.08 -0.94 -3.92
CA ALA A 297 16.16 -1.64 -5.19
C ALA A 297 17.36 -1.16 -6.02
N LEU A 298 17.61 0.15 -6.08
CA LEU A 298 18.77 0.71 -6.79
C LEU A 298 20.13 0.32 -6.16
N ASP A 299 20.22 0.24 -4.82
CA ASP A 299 21.44 -0.29 -4.17
C ASP A 299 21.67 -1.75 -4.54
N GLN A 300 20.63 -2.59 -4.57
CA GLN A 300 20.75 -3.97 -5.02
C GLN A 300 21.19 -4.06 -6.49
N VAL A 301 20.62 -3.25 -7.38
CA VAL A 301 21.03 -3.19 -8.79
C VAL A 301 22.49 -2.75 -8.94
N TYR A 302 22.93 -1.77 -8.15
CA TYR A 302 24.32 -1.33 -8.16
C TYR A 302 25.27 -2.52 -7.86
N HIS A 303 24.85 -3.42 -6.97
CA HIS A 303 25.56 -4.66 -6.62
C HIS A 303 25.23 -5.85 -7.53
N ASN A 304 24.66 -5.60 -8.72
CA ASN A 304 24.30 -6.61 -9.72
C ASN A 304 23.27 -7.65 -9.26
N LYS A 305 22.47 -7.32 -8.24
CA LYS A 305 21.41 -8.18 -7.71
C LYS A 305 20.07 -7.88 -8.37
N SER A 306 19.24 -8.90 -8.47
CA SER A 306 17.87 -8.86 -8.99
C SER A 306 16.86 -8.59 -7.86
N VAL A 307 15.82 -7.82 -8.18
CA VAL A 307 14.80 -7.34 -7.26
C VAL A 307 13.41 -7.54 -7.84
N LEU A 308 12.56 -8.23 -7.09
CA LEU A 308 11.11 -8.27 -7.34
C LEU A 308 10.41 -7.44 -6.28
N ILE A 309 9.54 -6.53 -6.71
CA ILE A 309 8.68 -5.73 -5.84
C ILE A 309 7.24 -6.16 -6.09
N CYS A 310 6.60 -6.65 -5.03
CA CYS A 310 5.22 -7.12 -5.05
C CYS A 310 4.34 -6.24 -4.17
N SER A 311 3.12 -5.96 -4.62
CA SER A 311 2.07 -5.37 -3.77
C SER A 311 0.70 -5.96 -4.12
N LYS A 312 -0.30 -5.75 -3.27
CA LYS A 312 -1.68 -6.15 -3.55
C LYS A 312 -2.39 -5.20 -4.53
N SER A 313 -2.01 -3.92 -4.55
CA SER A 313 -2.68 -2.87 -5.33
C SER A 313 -1.92 -2.52 -6.63
N ASP A 314 -2.65 -2.35 -7.73
CA ASP A 314 -2.09 -1.82 -8.99
C ASP A 314 -1.47 -0.43 -8.80
N GLN A 315 -2.11 0.38 -7.96
CA GLN A 315 -1.72 1.75 -7.73
C GLN A 315 -0.39 1.85 -6.96
N ALA A 316 -0.20 1.00 -5.94
CA ALA A 316 1.08 0.93 -5.22
C ALA A 316 2.24 0.56 -6.16
N VAL A 317 1.99 -0.41 -7.06
CA VAL A 317 2.92 -0.80 -8.13
C VAL A 317 3.24 0.37 -9.08
N ASP A 318 2.22 1.16 -9.45
CA ASP A 318 2.40 2.34 -10.29
C ASP A 318 3.24 3.43 -9.63
N VAL A 319 2.92 3.77 -8.38
CA VAL A 319 3.67 4.76 -7.61
C VAL A 319 5.14 4.36 -7.53
N LEU A 320 5.44 3.09 -7.26
CA LEU A 320 6.81 2.59 -7.20
C LEU A 320 7.54 2.70 -8.54
N GLN A 321 6.86 2.35 -9.64
CA GLN A 321 7.41 2.51 -10.99
C GLN A 321 7.78 3.96 -11.27
N ASP A 322 6.90 4.90 -10.94
CA ASP A 322 7.13 6.33 -11.10
C ASP A 322 8.25 6.86 -10.20
N LYS A 323 8.35 6.39 -8.95
CA LYS A 323 9.45 6.78 -8.04
C LYS A 323 10.83 6.40 -8.57
N ILE A 324 10.97 5.21 -9.14
CA ILE A 324 12.25 4.76 -9.72
C ILE A 324 12.60 5.57 -10.99
N VAL A 325 11.61 5.82 -11.86
CA VAL A 325 11.82 6.43 -13.17
C VAL A 325 11.94 7.96 -13.10
N SER A 326 11.09 8.62 -12.30
CA SER A 326 10.96 10.07 -12.25
C SER A 326 11.82 10.67 -11.14
N ASP A 327 11.66 10.22 -9.90
CA ASP A 327 12.29 10.86 -8.73
C ASP A 327 13.78 10.51 -8.63
N LEU A 328 14.12 9.22 -8.71
CA LEU A 328 15.52 8.77 -8.72
C LEU A 328 16.14 8.89 -10.12
N GLY A 329 15.30 8.96 -11.15
CA GLY A 329 15.65 9.31 -12.51
C GLY A 329 16.44 8.25 -13.26
N VAL A 330 16.29 6.96 -12.91
CA VAL A 330 16.98 5.86 -13.58
C VAL A 330 16.02 5.17 -14.54
N LYS A 331 16.16 5.46 -15.84
CA LYS A 331 15.25 4.96 -16.88
C LYS A 331 15.70 3.59 -17.40
N GLY A 332 14.74 2.73 -17.70
CA GLY A 332 14.99 1.45 -18.39
C GLY A 332 15.17 0.25 -17.47
N LEU A 333 15.56 0.41 -16.21
CA LEU A 333 15.83 -0.70 -15.29
C LEU A 333 14.60 -1.43 -14.76
N SER A 334 13.51 -0.71 -14.49
CA SER A 334 12.32 -1.25 -13.84
C SER A 334 11.22 -1.61 -14.82
N ILE A 335 10.65 -2.81 -14.68
CA ILE A 335 9.52 -3.29 -15.46
C ILE A 335 8.30 -3.41 -14.57
N ARG A 336 7.23 -2.70 -14.94
CA ARG A 336 5.89 -3.02 -14.46
C ARG A 336 5.34 -4.22 -15.24
N ALA A 337 5.19 -5.35 -14.57
CA ALA A 337 4.62 -6.57 -15.12
C ALA A 337 3.20 -6.81 -14.57
N GLY A 338 2.38 -7.48 -15.36
CA GLY A 338 1.00 -7.81 -14.99
C GLY A 338 0.27 -8.57 -16.10
N SER A 339 -0.81 -9.25 -15.72
CA SER A 339 -1.54 -10.16 -16.61
C SER A 339 -2.39 -9.44 -17.68
N GLY A 340 -2.66 -8.14 -17.51
CA GLY A 340 -3.49 -7.30 -18.40
C GLY A 340 -2.88 -6.95 -19.78
N ARG A 341 -3.74 -6.71 -20.79
CA ARG A 341 -3.33 -6.37 -22.17
C ARG A 341 -2.45 -5.11 -22.26
N SER A 342 -2.74 -4.09 -21.44
CA SER A 342 -1.98 -2.84 -21.42
C SER A 342 -0.52 -3.07 -21.00
N HIS A 343 -0.30 -3.86 -19.94
CA HIS A 343 1.03 -4.19 -19.43
C HIS A 343 1.88 -4.93 -20.46
N ARG A 344 1.31 -5.90 -21.16
CA ARG A 344 2.02 -6.63 -22.23
C ARG A 344 2.43 -5.72 -23.38
N ALA A 345 1.61 -4.75 -23.74
CA ALA A 345 1.94 -3.75 -24.76
C ALA A 345 3.12 -2.86 -24.32
N THR A 346 3.14 -2.40 -23.07
CA THR A 346 4.24 -1.60 -22.52
C THR A 346 5.53 -2.41 -22.43
N LEU A 347 5.47 -3.64 -21.92
CA LEU A 347 6.60 -4.56 -21.87
C LEU A 347 7.16 -4.82 -23.27
N ARG A 348 6.30 -5.08 -24.25
CA ARG A 348 6.70 -5.25 -25.65
C ARG A 348 7.44 -4.04 -26.20
N LYS A 349 6.88 -2.83 -26.07
CA LYS A 349 7.53 -1.59 -26.53
C LYS A 349 8.91 -1.40 -25.92
N LYS A 350 9.03 -1.74 -24.63
CA LYS A 350 10.29 -1.63 -23.89
C LYS A 350 11.32 -2.66 -24.35
N ILE A 351 10.93 -3.91 -24.59
CA ILE A 351 11.85 -4.91 -25.12
C ILE A 351 12.25 -4.55 -26.56
N GLU A 352 11.31 -4.08 -27.39
CA GLU A 352 11.60 -3.61 -28.75
C GLU A 352 12.59 -2.43 -28.73
N SER A 353 12.51 -1.51 -27.76
CA SER A 353 13.50 -0.42 -27.64
C SER A 353 14.87 -0.93 -27.18
N ILE A 354 14.92 -1.92 -26.29
CA ILE A 354 16.17 -2.57 -25.86
C ILE A 354 16.85 -3.27 -27.04
N THR A 355 16.10 -3.99 -27.88
CA THR A 355 16.67 -4.70 -29.05
C THR A 355 17.28 -3.77 -30.11
N ARG A 356 16.97 -2.47 -30.07
CA ARG A 356 17.56 -1.45 -30.98
C ARG A 356 18.80 -0.78 -30.39
N PHE A 357 19.21 -1.14 -29.18
CA PHE A 357 20.33 -0.52 -28.49
C PHE A 357 21.66 -0.88 -29.17
N THR A 358 22.46 0.12 -29.53
CA THR A 358 23.81 -0.05 -30.09
C THR A 358 24.86 0.12 -29.00
N LYS A 359 25.99 -0.60 -29.14
CA LYS A 359 27.08 -0.67 -28.15
C LYS A 359 27.51 0.72 -27.66
N SER A 360 27.58 0.88 -26.34
CA SER A 360 28.13 2.06 -25.66
C SER A 360 29.48 1.69 -25.05
N SER A 361 30.47 2.59 -25.15
CA SER A 361 31.83 2.40 -24.61
C SER A 361 31.89 2.55 -23.08
N GLY A 362 31.06 1.80 -22.34
CA GLY A 362 30.87 1.96 -20.89
C GLY A 362 32.04 1.49 -20.01
N ASP A 363 32.72 0.41 -20.40
CA ASP A 363 33.70 -0.29 -19.56
C ASP A 363 34.89 0.58 -19.14
N TYR A 364 35.30 1.53 -19.97
CA TYR A 364 36.43 2.42 -19.67
C TYR A 364 36.10 3.46 -18.58
N TYR A 365 34.83 3.87 -18.46
CA TYR A 365 34.46 5.01 -17.61
C TYR A 365 34.04 4.61 -16.19
N ILE A 366 33.64 3.35 -15.96
CA ILE A 366 33.15 2.90 -14.63
C ILE A 366 34.24 3.01 -13.55
N PRO A 367 35.47 2.49 -13.73
CA PRO A 367 36.51 2.60 -12.69
C PRO A 367 36.85 4.05 -12.34
N LYS A 368 36.93 4.93 -13.35
CA LYS A 368 37.18 6.36 -13.15
C LYS A 368 36.10 7.01 -12.29
N LYS A 369 34.82 6.79 -12.61
CA LYS A 369 33.69 7.31 -11.83
C LYS A 369 33.65 6.74 -10.42
N GLN A 370 34.10 5.50 -10.24
CA GLN A 370 34.20 4.89 -8.91
C GLN A 370 35.22 5.65 -8.04
N SER A 371 36.40 5.95 -8.58
CA SER A 371 37.39 6.77 -7.88
C SER A 371 36.89 8.19 -7.56
N GLU A 372 36.08 8.79 -8.45
CA GLU A 372 35.43 10.08 -8.18
C GLU A 372 34.41 10.00 -7.02
N ILE A 373 33.70 8.87 -6.88
CA ILE A 373 32.80 8.62 -5.74
C ILE A 373 33.60 8.49 -4.45
N ASP A 374 34.68 7.70 -4.46
CA ASP A 374 35.53 7.52 -3.27
C ASP A 374 36.14 8.85 -2.81
N TYR A 375 36.59 9.69 -3.76
CA TYR A 375 37.05 11.06 -3.46
C TYR A 375 35.94 11.94 -2.85
N ALA A 376 34.74 11.93 -3.42
CA ALA A 376 33.63 12.68 -2.86
C ALA A 376 33.24 12.19 -1.45
N GLN A 377 33.29 10.87 -1.21
CA GLN A 377 33.06 10.29 0.12
C GLN A 377 34.11 10.73 1.15
N GLU A 378 35.38 10.76 0.75
CA GLU A 378 36.49 11.24 1.58
C GLU A 378 36.31 12.72 1.92
N LYS A 379 35.98 13.56 0.93
CA LYS A 379 35.70 15.00 1.17
C LYS A 379 34.51 15.23 2.08
N ILE A 380 33.42 14.46 1.93
CA ILE A 380 32.27 14.51 2.85
C ILE A 380 32.72 14.19 4.28
N LYS A 381 33.60 13.20 4.46
CA LYS A 381 34.12 12.80 5.77
C LYS A 381 35.03 13.88 6.37
N GLU A 382 35.97 14.43 5.60
CA GLU A 382 36.85 15.51 6.05
C GLU A 382 36.05 16.75 6.49
N ILE A 383 35.11 17.22 5.65
CA ILE A 383 34.26 18.39 5.97
C ILE A 383 33.40 18.10 7.21
N SER A 384 32.89 16.88 7.32
CA SER A 384 32.12 16.44 8.49
C SER A 384 32.94 16.49 9.79
N GLU A 385 34.20 16.07 9.75
CA GLU A 385 35.12 16.13 10.89
C GLU A 385 35.48 17.60 11.21
N GLU A 386 35.76 18.42 10.19
CA GLU A 386 36.04 19.85 10.35
C GLU A 386 34.87 20.61 11.01
N ILE A 387 33.63 20.33 10.59
CA ILE A 387 32.41 20.92 11.19
C ILE A 387 32.35 20.60 12.69
N LYS A 388 32.56 19.33 13.07
CA LYS A 388 32.56 18.89 14.48
C LYS A 388 33.67 19.55 15.31
N GLU A 389 34.87 19.62 14.77
CA GLU A 389 35.99 20.27 15.47
C GLU A 389 35.76 21.78 15.63
N ARG A 390 35.13 22.41 14.65
CA ARG A 390 34.84 23.84 14.69
C ARG A 390 33.73 24.18 15.67
N GLU A 391 32.68 23.37 15.76
CA GLU A 391 31.65 23.49 16.80
C GLU A 391 32.27 23.58 18.21
N HIS A 392 33.14 22.62 18.56
CA HIS A 392 33.80 22.59 19.87
C HIS A 392 34.67 23.82 20.13
N ARG A 393 35.24 24.42 19.06
CA ARG A 393 36.02 25.66 19.15
C ARG A 393 35.11 26.88 19.34
N GLU A 394 33.99 26.95 18.63
CA GLU A 394 33.05 28.08 18.73
C GLU A 394 32.44 28.20 20.13
N ILE A 395 32.06 27.08 20.76
CA ILE A 395 31.57 27.07 22.16
C ILE A 395 32.64 27.64 23.12
N LYS A 396 33.89 27.16 23.01
CA LYS A 396 35.03 27.67 23.82
C LYS A 396 35.35 29.13 23.54
N ASN A 397 35.20 29.57 22.29
CA ASN A 397 35.43 30.95 21.89
C ASN A 397 34.36 31.87 22.50
N ALA A 398 33.09 31.47 22.46
CA ALA A 398 32.01 32.25 23.04
C ALA A 398 32.13 32.39 24.56
N GLU A 399 32.45 31.32 25.29
CA GLU A 399 32.79 31.40 26.73
C GLU A 399 33.91 32.42 26.99
N LEU A 400 34.94 32.41 26.12
CA LEU A 400 36.05 33.37 26.21
C LEU A 400 35.58 34.80 25.96
N PHE A 401 34.61 35.06 25.07
CA PHE A 401 34.13 36.40 24.73
C PHE A 401 33.09 36.96 25.72
N LEU A 402 32.30 36.10 26.35
CA LEU A 402 31.27 36.48 27.34
C LEU A 402 31.82 36.75 28.74
N ASP A 403 33.08 36.38 29.02
CA ASP A 403 33.74 36.71 30.30
C ASP A 403 33.87 38.25 30.49
N HIS A 404 32.99 38.86 31.29
CA HIS A 404 33.00 40.32 31.49
C HIS A 404 34.19 40.84 32.32
N LYS A 405 35.00 39.97 32.93
CA LYS A 405 36.23 40.33 33.69
C LYS A 405 37.42 39.45 33.26
N PRO A 406 37.90 39.57 32.01
CA PRO A 406 38.96 38.71 31.51
C PRO A 406 40.32 39.08 32.13
N SER A 407 41.08 38.07 32.56
CA SER A 407 42.48 38.25 32.98
C SER A 407 43.36 38.76 31.82
N PHE A 408 44.53 39.34 32.11
CA PHE A 408 45.46 39.86 31.10
C PHE A 408 45.76 38.84 29.99
N PHE A 409 46.02 37.57 30.36
CA PHE A 409 46.24 36.47 29.43
C PHE A 409 45.01 36.16 28.57
N LYS A 410 43.79 36.18 29.16
CA LYS A 410 42.55 36.02 28.39
C LYS A 410 42.35 37.17 27.40
N ARG A 411 42.73 38.40 27.75
CA ARG A 411 42.64 39.56 26.85
C ARG A 411 43.57 39.44 25.65
N LEU A 412 44.78 38.91 25.85
CA LEU A 412 45.71 38.62 24.76
C LEU A 412 45.19 37.47 23.88
N LYS A 413 44.67 36.40 24.50
CA LYS A 413 44.02 35.27 23.82
C LYS A 413 42.84 35.72 22.97
N ARG A 414 41.99 36.64 23.46
CA ARG A 414 40.88 37.24 22.68
C ARG A 414 41.36 37.90 21.39
N LYS A 415 42.43 38.70 21.43
CA LYS A 415 43.01 39.35 20.23
C LYS A 415 43.59 38.35 19.23
N TYR A 416 44.13 37.24 19.71
CA TYR A 416 44.61 36.16 18.84
C TYR A 416 43.45 35.41 18.18
N VAL A 417 42.47 34.98 18.98
CA VAL A 417 41.29 34.24 18.51
C VAL A 417 40.47 35.10 17.54
N SER A 418 40.28 36.39 17.78
CA SER A 418 39.54 37.26 16.87
C SER A 418 40.18 37.38 15.48
N LYS A 419 41.53 37.45 15.41
CA LYS A 419 42.27 37.41 14.14
C LYS A 419 42.18 36.05 13.45
N GLN A 420 42.06 34.97 14.23
CA GLN A 420 41.90 33.62 13.68
C GLN A 420 40.51 33.43 13.08
N VAL A 421 39.45 33.81 13.80
CA VAL A 421 38.05 33.72 13.35
C VAL A 421 37.83 34.47 12.03
N LEU A 422 38.44 35.64 11.85
CA LEU A 422 38.35 36.43 10.61
C LEU A 422 39.14 35.85 9.42
N LYS A 423 40.09 34.94 9.66
CA LYS A 423 40.88 34.28 8.60
C LYS A 423 40.28 32.95 8.15
N GLU A 424 39.51 32.30 9.01
CA GLU A 424 38.86 31.04 8.68
C GLU A 424 37.68 31.26 7.72
N TYR A 425 37.42 30.29 6.84
CA TYR A 425 36.25 30.32 5.96
C TYR A 425 34.97 30.41 6.81
N PRO A 426 33.91 31.12 6.40
CA PRO A 426 32.66 31.12 7.14
C PRO A 426 32.05 29.72 7.29
N PHE A 427 31.39 29.46 8.43
CA PHE A 427 30.82 28.15 8.74
C PHE A 427 29.79 27.69 7.69
N TRP A 428 28.95 28.61 7.18
CA TRP A 428 27.99 28.30 6.12
C TRP A 428 28.63 27.81 4.81
N GLN A 429 29.87 28.19 4.50
CA GLN A 429 30.57 27.69 3.30
C GLN A 429 30.94 26.20 3.45
N LEU A 430 31.29 25.74 4.66
CA LEU A 430 31.54 24.33 4.93
C LEU A 430 30.27 23.49 4.70
N ILE A 431 29.13 24.02 5.15
CA ILE A 431 27.80 23.43 4.95
C ILE A 431 27.43 23.36 3.46
N GLU A 432 27.67 24.44 2.70
CA GLU A 432 27.45 24.46 1.24
C GLU A 432 28.36 23.47 0.49
N LEU A 433 29.62 23.33 0.91
CA LEU A 433 30.55 22.34 0.35
C LEU A 433 30.11 20.90 0.66
N LEU A 434 29.64 20.64 1.88
CA LEU A 434 29.10 19.34 2.27
C LEU A 434 27.94 18.93 1.35
N ASP A 435 26.97 19.83 1.16
CA ASP A 435 25.82 19.59 0.29
C ASP A 435 26.25 19.35 -1.17
N HIS A 436 27.21 20.16 -1.67
CA HIS A 436 27.77 19.99 -3.02
C HIS A 436 28.34 18.58 -3.24
N TYR A 437 29.20 18.09 -2.35
CA TYR A 437 29.82 16.77 -2.49
C TYR A 437 28.80 15.63 -2.32
N ILE A 438 27.78 15.78 -1.47
CA ILE A 438 26.67 14.83 -1.37
C ILE A 438 25.92 14.73 -2.71
N HIS A 439 25.59 15.88 -3.32
CA HIS A 439 24.94 15.93 -4.63
C HIS A 439 25.82 15.33 -5.74
N GLN A 440 27.12 15.65 -5.76
CA GLN A 440 28.08 15.10 -6.71
C GLN A 440 28.15 13.56 -6.61
N LYS A 441 28.29 13.03 -5.39
CA LYS A 441 28.30 11.58 -5.12
C LYS A 441 27.03 10.90 -5.64
N ASN A 442 25.85 11.46 -5.34
CA ASN A 442 24.57 10.88 -5.77
C ASN A 442 24.43 10.86 -7.30
N LYS A 443 24.89 11.93 -7.98
CA LYS A 443 24.94 12.00 -9.45
C LYS A 443 25.85 10.92 -10.04
N LEU A 444 27.05 10.73 -9.49
CA LEU A 444 28.00 9.73 -9.97
C LEU A 444 27.47 8.30 -9.80
N ILE A 445 26.84 7.98 -8.66
CA ILE A 445 26.22 6.66 -8.44
C ILE A 445 25.17 6.37 -9.51
N LYS A 446 24.31 7.35 -9.81
CA LYS A 446 23.28 7.24 -10.85
C LYS A 446 23.86 6.96 -12.23
N GLU A 447 24.94 7.64 -12.58
CA GLU A 447 25.66 7.44 -13.84
C GLU A 447 26.26 6.03 -13.92
N ILE A 448 26.89 5.53 -12.84
CA ILE A 448 27.43 4.17 -12.79
C ILE A 448 26.33 3.12 -12.96
N ILE A 449 25.20 3.26 -12.27
CA ILE A 449 24.06 2.34 -12.42
C ILE A 449 23.60 2.29 -13.88
N SER A 450 23.50 3.46 -14.52
CA SER A 450 23.07 3.58 -15.93
C SER A 450 24.08 2.96 -16.89
N LEU A 451 25.38 3.14 -16.65
CA LEU A 451 26.45 2.55 -17.46
C LEU A 451 26.50 1.02 -17.33
N LYS A 452 26.43 0.49 -16.09
CA LYS A 452 26.37 -0.96 -15.83
C LYS A 452 25.20 -1.61 -16.54
N TYR A 453 24.04 -0.96 -16.54
CA TYR A 453 22.85 -1.42 -17.26
C TYR A 453 23.06 -1.50 -18.78
N GLN A 454 23.61 -0.44 -19.38
CA GLN A 454 23.87 -0.38 -20.82
C GLN A 454 24.86 -1.45 -21.27
N ASP A 455 25.92 -1.69 -20.48
CA ASP A 455 26.91 -2.72 -20.76
C ASP A 455 26.28 -4.13 -20.74
N LYS A 456 25.54 -4.48 -19.68
CA LYS A 456 24.85 -5.77 -19.58
C LYS A 456 23.92 -6.04 -20.76
N ILE A 457 23.11 -5.04 -21.15
CA ILE A 457 22.22 -5.16 -22.32
C ILE A 457 23.01 -5.42 -23.59
N SER A 458 24.08 -4.65 -23.83
CA SER A 458 24.90 -4.82 -25.03
C SER A 458 25.52 -6.21 -25.10
N ASN A 459 25.99 -6.73 -23.96
CA ASN A 459 26.60 -8.05 -23.88
C ASN A 459 25.59 -9.17 -24.12
N LEU A 460 24.36 -9.02 -23.61
CA LEU A 460 23.31 -10.02 -23.80
C LEU A 460 22.77 -10.03 -25.24
N LEU A 461 22.53 -8.87 -25.85
CA LEU A 461 22.06 -8.75 -27.23
C LEU A 461 23.02 -9.40 -28.26
N GLN A 462 24.31 -9.50 -27.93
CA GLN A 462 25.31 -10.13 -28.80
C GLN A 462 25.35 -11.66 -28.67
N LYS A 463 24.93 -12.22 -27.53
CA LYS A 463 25.15 -13.63 -27.18
C LYS A 463 23.87 -14.46 -27.11
N ASP A 464 22.72 -13.83 -26.92
CA ASP A 464 21.54 -14.52 -26.42
C ASP A 464 20.25 -14.21 -27.21
N GLN A 465 19.43 -15.23 -27.43
CA GLN A 465 18.11 -15.13 -28.05
C GLN A 465 16.99 -14.82 -27.04
N THR A 466 17.27 -14.74 -25.74
CA THR A 466 16.31 -14.51 -24.65
C THR A 466 15.31 -13.37 -24.94
N PHE A 467 15.77 -12.20 -25.41
CA PHE A 467 14.86 -11.09 -25.75
C PHE A 467 13.95 -11.40 -26.94
N SER A 468 14.45 -12.14 -27.94
CA SER A 468 13.66 -12.58 -29.10
C SER A 468 12.61 -13.61 -28.69
N GLN A 469 12.98 -14.56 -27.82
CA GLN A 469 12.06 -15.55 -27.26
C GLN A 469 10.98 -14.90 -26.41
N LEU A 470 11.33 -13.92 -25.55
CA LEU A 470 10.36 -13.16 -24.77
C LEU A 470 9.41 -12.36 -25.66
N LEU A 471 9.90 -11.74 -26.74
CA LEU A 471 9.03 -11.08 -27.73
C LEU A 471 8.11 -12.08 -28.46
N LYS A 472 8.60 -13.28 -28.79
CA LYS A 472 7.79 -14.35 -29.38
C LYS A 472 6.71 -14.79 -28.39
N LEU A 473 7.05 -14.97 -27.12
CA LEU A 473 6.12 -15.33 -26.06
C LEU A 473 5.00 -14.29 -25.92
N ILE A 474 5.34 -13.00 -25.89
CA ILE A 474 4.35 -11.92 -25.74
C ILE A 474 3.38 -11.87 -26.94
N LYS A 475 3.86 -12.23 -28.14
CA LYS A 475 3.05 -12.27 -29.37
C LYS A 475 2.20 -13.54 -29.50
N THR A 476 2.61 -14.64 -28.87
CA THR A 476 1.97 -15.94 -29.00
C THR A 476 0.63 -15.97 -28.25
N LYS A 477 -0.42 -16.40 -28.95
CA LYS A 477 -1.78 -16.56 -28.39
C LYS A 477 -2.08 -18.00 -27.98
N ASP A 478 -1.38 -18.97 -28.58
CA ASP A 478 -1.52 -20.39 -28.25
C ASP A 478 -0.96 -20.67 -26.86
N VAL A 479 -1.73 -21.36 -26.02
CA VAL A 479 -1.39 -21.57 -24.60
C VAL A 479 -0.25 -22.57 -24.44
N VAL A 480 -0.23 -23.64 -25.24
CA VAL A 480 0.76 -24.72 -25.14
C VAL A 480 2.12 -24.24 -25.61
N GLU A 481 2.17 -23.59 -26.78
CA GLU A 481 3.41 -22.99 -27.30
C GLU A 481 3.90 -21.85 -26.40
N ARG A 482 2.99 -21.08 -25.80
CA ARG A 482 3.36 -20.03 -24.84
C ARG A 482 4.04 -20.62 -23.60
N GLU A 483 3.50 -21.70 -23.05
CA GLU A 483 4.07 -22.39 -21.89
C GLU A 483 5.47 -22.96 -22.23
N ARG A 484 5.59 -23.61 -23.39
CA ARG A 484 6.87 -24.10 -23.90
C ARG A 484 7.90 -22.97 -24.03
N LEU A 485 7.49 -21.84 -24.61
CA LEU A 485 8.37 -20.66 -24.75
C LEU A 485 8.72 -20.06 -23.39
N PHE A 486 7.80 -20.08 -22.43
CA PHE A 486 8.03 -19.57 -21.08
C PHE A 486 9.11 -20.37 -20.36
N GLN A 487 9.01 -21.69 -20.42
CA GLN A 487 9.99 -22.61 -19.82
C GLN A 487 11.35 -22.56 -20.52
N ALA A 488 11.41 -22.11 -21.78
CA ALA A 488 12.64 -22.00 -22.54
C ALA A 488 13.44 -20.70 -22.28
N ILE A 489 12.84 -19.70 -21.60
CA ILE A 489 13.48 -18.41 -21.34
C ILE A 489 14.51 -18.56 -20.22
N ASP A 490 15.74 -18.06 -20.46
CA ASP A 490 16.76 -17.91 -19.42
C ASP A 490 16.47 -16.67 -18.56
N PHE A 491 15.67 -16.88 -17.51
CA PHE A 491 15.33 -15.83 -16.55
C PHE A 491 16.53 -15.26 -15.79
N PRO A 492 17.50 -16.05 -15.30
CA PRO A 492 18.73 -15.51 -14.70
C PRO A 492 19.43 -14.46 -15.58
N SER A 493 19.60 -14.76 -16.86
CA SER A 493 20.18 -13.84 -17.85
C SER A 493 19.30 -12.60 -18.08
N LEU A 494 17.98 -12.80 -18.18
CA LEU A 494 17.00 -11.71 -18.31
C LEU A 494 17.05 -10.75 -17.10
N LEU A 495 17.11 -11.29 -15.89
CA LEU A 495 17.13 -10.54 -14.63
C LEU A 495 18.44 -9.76 -14.43
N GLN A 496 19.55 -10.20 -15.03
CA GLN A 496 20.78 -9.39 -15.01
C GLN A 496 20.63 -8.10 -15.83
N CYS A 497 19.90 -8.15 -16.95
CA CYS A 497 19.64 -7.00 -17.82
C CYS A 497 18.48 -6.15 -17.32
N LEU A 498 17.42 -6.79 -16.83
CA LEU A 498 16.20 -6.16 -16.33
C LEU A 498 16.05 -6.54 -14.85
N PRO A 499 16.78 -5.87 -13.95
CA PRO A 499 16.94 -6.35 -12.58
C PRO A 499 15.82 -5.92 -11.66
N ILE A 500 14.95 -4.98 -12.02
CA ILE A 500 13.83 -4.57 -11.17
C ILE A 500 12.51 -4.92 -11.85
N TRP A 501 11.72 -5.75 -11.18
CA TRP A 501 10.37 -6.10 -11.62
C TRP A 501 9.37 -5.68 -10.56
N ILE A 502 8.28 -5.05 -10.98
CA ILE A 502 7.21 -4.56 -10.11
C ILE A 502 5.91 -5.16 -10.59
N THR A 503 5.23 -5.92 -9.74
CA THR A 503 4.03 -6.68 -10.11
C THR A 503 3.05 -6.77 -8.96
N LYS A 504 1.80 -7.08 -9.26
CA LYS A 504 0.89 -7.57 -8.24
C LYS A 504 1.35 -8.93 -7.72
N SER A 505 1.18 -9.17 -6.42
CA SER A 505 1.50 -10.46 -5.82
C SER A 505 0.76 -11.63 -6.49
N THR A 506 -0.49 -11.44 -6.87
CA THR A 506 -1.30 -12.46 -7.57
C THR A 506 -0.87 -12.72 -9.02
N ASP A 507 -0.21 -11.76 -9.65
CA ASP A 507 0.25 -11.85 -11.04
C ASP A 507 1.66 -12.48 -11.16
N VAL A 508 2.36 -12.71 -10.04
CA VAL A 508 3.75 -13.24 -10.05
C VAL A 508 3.86 -14.56 -10.82
N SER A 509 2.90 -15.45 -10.61
CA SER A 509 2.80 -16.76 -11.27
C SER A 509 2.68 -16.69 -12.79
N ASP A 510 2.03 -15.65 -13.31
CA ASP A 510 1.85 -15.43 -14.75
C ASP A 510 3.11 -14.84 -15.43
N VAL A 511 4.05 -14.33 -14.62
CA VAL A 511 5.21 -13.56 -15.09
C VAL A 511 6.52 -14.32 -14.91
N PHE A 512 6.68 -15.11 -13.84
CA PHE A 512 7.93 -15.81 -13.53
C PHE A 512 7.71 -17.30 -13.26
N PRO A 513 8.63 -18.16 -13.70
CA PRO A 513 8.57 -19.59 -13.39
C PRO A 513 8.71 -19.79 -11.89
N LEU A 514 8.20 -20.93 -11.42
CA LEU A 514 8.34 -21.35 -10.05
C LEU A 514 9.70 -22.04 -9.88
N GLU A 515 10.71 -21.23 -9.56
CA GLU A 515 12.07 -21.69 -9.29
C GLU A 515 12.59 -21.09 -7.98
N ASN A 516 13.30 -21.89 -7.21
CA ASN A 516 13.90 -21.43 -5.98
C ASN A 516 14.92 -20.33 -6.24
N ASN A 517 14.85 -19.24 -5.48
CA ASN A 517 15.90 -18.23 -5.40
C ASN A 517 16.20 -17.51 -6.73
N ILE A 518 15.21 -17.40 -7.63
CA ILE A 518 15.35 -16.67 -8.89
C ILE A 518 15.62 -15.17 -8.67
N PHE A 519 15.10 -14.58 -7.59
CA PHE A 519 15.39 -13.22 -7.17
C PHE A 519 16.32 -13.17 -5.97
N ASP A 520 17.28 -12.25 -6.00
CA ASP A 520 18.18 -12.00 -4.87
C ASP A 520 17.45 -11.31 -3.71
N VAL A 521 16.53 -10.39 -4.02
CA VAL A 521 15.69 -9.71 -3.04
C VAL A 521 14.25 -9.63 -3.54
N VAL A 522 13.30 -10.03 -2.71
CA VAL A 522 11.88 -9.75 -2.90
C VAL A 522 11.44 -8.72 -1.88
N ILE A 523 10.77 -7.67 -2.33
CA ILE A 523 10.18 -6.63 -1.48
C ILE A 523 8.67 -6.74 -1.58
N ILE A 524 7.99 -6.96 -0.45
CA ILE A 524 6.54 -7.05 -0.34
C ILE A 524 6.05 -5.73 0.26
N ASP A 525 5.50 -4.85 -0.57
CA ASP A 525 4.92 -3.57 -0.16
C ASP A 525 3.44 -3.73 0.20
N GLU A 526 2.96 -2.91 1.14
CA GLU A 526 1.62 -2.99 1.72
C GLU A 526 1.30 -4.40 2.28
N ALA A 527 2.29 -5.00 2.96
CA ALA A 527 2.20 -6.35 3.51
C ALA A 527 1.10 -6.53 4.57
N SER A 528 0.64 -5.45 5.21
CA SER A 528 -0.52 -5.48 6.11
C SER A 528 -1.82 -5.84 5.38
N GLN A 529 -1.89 -5.60 4.06
CA GLN A 529 -3.05 -5.93 3.24
C GLN A 529 -2.96 -7.32 2.60
N CYS A 530 -1.78 -7.94 2.61
CA CYS A 530 -1.51 -9.22 1.97
C CYS A 530 -1.93 -10.39 2.89
N ASP A 531 -2.59 -11.39 2.32
CA ASP A 531 -2.81 -12.67 2.99
C ASP A 531 -1.54 -13.53 2.97
N ILE A 532 -1.46 -14.48 3.90
CA ILE A 532 -0.28 -15.34 4.09
C ILE A 532 -0.11 -16.28 2.89
N THR A 533 -1.20 -16.82 2.34
CA THR A 533 -1.15 -17.89 1.34
C THR A 533 -0.62 -17.40 -0.01
N THR A 534 -1.06 -16.22 -0.46
CA THR A 534 -0.56 -15.60 -1.70
C THR A 534 0.94 -15.31 -1.66
N MET A 535 1.53 -15.14 -0.46
CA MET A 535 2.97 -14.92 -0.34
C MET A 535 3.82 -16.20 -0.43
N ILE A 536 3.25 -17.39 -0.23
CA ILE A 536 4.02 -18.65 -0.25
C ILE A 536 4.82 -18.83 -1.55
N PRO A 537 4.22 -18.71 -2.75
CA PRO A 537 4.98 -18.87 -3.99
C PRO A 537 5.93 -17.72 -4.28
N VAL A 538 5.64 -16.53 -3.76
CA VAL A 538 6.53 -15.37 -3.85
C VAL A 538 7.80 -15.61 -3.02
N LEU A 539 7.66 -16.17 -1.82
CA LEU A 539 8.78 -16.50 -0.93
C LEU A 539 9.67 -17.59 -1.52
N ALA A 540 9.11 -18.62 -2.17
CA ALA A 540 9.89 -19.66 -2.84
C ALA A 540 10.88 -19.08 -3.88
N ARG A 541 10.52 -17.98 -4.54
CA ARG A 541 11.36 -17.29 -5.52
C ARG A 541 12.45 -16.39 -4.91
N ALA A 542 12.44 -16.19 -3.59
CA ALA A 542 13.23 -15.16 -2.91
C ALA A 542 14.44 -15.73 -2.14
N LYS A 543 15.66 -15.27 -2.44
CA LYS A 543 16.81 -15.50 -1.54
C LYS A 543 16.68 -14.71 -0.24
N LYS A 544 16.22 -13.47 -0.34
CA LYS A 544 15.98 -12.56 0.79
C LYS A 544 14.64 -11.84 0.62
N VAL A 545 14.02 -11.48 1.73
CA VAL A 545 12.69 -10.87 1.75
C VAL A 545 12.68 -9.62 2.61
N VAL A 546 12.07 -8.57 2.08
CA VAL A 546 11.80 -7.32 2.80
C VAL A 546 10.28 -7.13 2.86
N VAL A 547 9.73 -7.14 4.06
CA VAL A 547 8.30 -7.01 4.31
C VAL A 547 8.02 -5.58 4.76
N VAL A 548 7.31 -4.81 3.94
CA VAL A 548 7.05 -3.38 4.18
C VAL A 548 5.55 -3.17 4.38
N GLY A 549 5.17 -2.47 5.44
CA GLY A 549 3.77 -2.14 5.69
C GLY A 549 3.58 -1.32 6.96
N ASP A 550 2.34 -1.23 7.41
CA ASP A 550 1.99 -0.49 8.62
C ASP A 550 0.89 -1.24 9.40
N PRO A 551 1.16 -1.72 10.63
CA PRO A 551 0.18 -2.46 11.43
C PRO A 551 -0.96 -1.57 11.96
N LYS A 552 -0.81 -0.23 11.88
CA LYS A 552 -1.81 0.79 12.24
C LYS A 552 -2.62 1.29 11.05
N GLN A 553 -2.43 0.72 9.86
CA GLN A 553 -3.28 0.92 8.69
C GLN A 553 -4.08 -0.34 8.36
N LEU A 554 -4.95 -0.24 7.35
CA LEU A 554 -5.91 -1.28 7.00
C LEU A 554 -5.23 -2.63 6.75
N ARG A 555 -5.85 -3.66 7.32
CA ARG A 555 -5.40 -5.05 7.23
C ARG A 555 -6.12 -5.82 6.15
N HIS A 556 -5.55 -6.96 5.77
CA HIS A 556 -6.27 -8.00 5.07
C HIS A 556 -7.57 -8.36 5.82
N VAL A 557 -8.67 -8.48 5.09
CA VAL A 557 -9.97 -8.89 5.64
C VAL A 557 -10.30 -10.27 5.09
N SER A 558 -10.49 -11.22 6.00
CA SER A 558 -10.91 -12.58 5.67
C SER A 558 -12.35 -12.83 6.06
N PHE A 559 -13.11 -13.47 5.17
CA PHE A 559 -14.51 -13.86 5.40
C PHE A 559 -14.66 -15.33 5.80
N LEU A 560 -13.56 -16.07 5.91
CA LEU A 560 -13.56 -17.47 6.33
C LEU A 560 -14.20 -17.62 7.72
N SER A 561 -15.04 -18.64 7.93
CA SER A 561 -15.63 -18.89 9.25
C SER A 561 -14.59 -19.43 10.23
N ARG A 562 -14.79 -19.18 11.53
CA ARG A 562 -13.90 -19.69 12.58
C ARG A 562 -13.84 -21.22 12.56
N GLN A 563 -15.00 -21.87 12.44
CA GLN A 563 -15.13 -23.32 12.48
C GLN A 563 -14.43 -23.99 11.28
N VAL A 564 -14.55 -23.43 10.07
CA VAL A 564 -13.87 -23.96 8.89
C VAL A 564 -12.35 -23.87 9.05
N MET A 565 -11.83 -22.78 9.59
CA MET A 565 -10.41 -22.63 9.88
C MET A 565 -9.91 -23.64 10.94
N GLU A 566 -10.66 -23.82 12.03
CA GLU A 566 -10.33 -24.78 13.09
C GLU A 566 -10.38 -26.22 12.57
N ASN A 567 -11.34 -26.56 11.71
CA ASN A 567 -11.42 -27.86 11.03
C ASN A 567 -10.22 -28.09 10.10
N ALA A 568 -9.83 -27.09 9.31
CA ALA A 568 -8.64 -27.19 8.46
C ALA A 568 -7.38 -27.42 9.30
N ALA A 569 -7.21 -26.71 10.42
CA ALA A 569 -6.08 -26.94 11.32
C ALA A 569 -6.10 -28.35 11.95
N ASN A 570 -7.28 -28.85 12.29
CA ASN A 570 -7.49 -30.21 12.81
C ASN A 570 -7.03 -31.29 11.82
N ASN A 571 -7.42 -31.17 10.55
CA ASN A 571 -7.11 -32.14 9.51
C ASN A 571 -5.60 -32.40 9.36
N TYR A 572 -4.77 -31.40 9.66
CA TYR A 572 -3.31 -31.50 9.60
C TYR A 572 -2.64 -31.68 10.97
N GLY A 573 -3.42 -31.75 12.06
CA GLY A 573 -2.91 -31.91 13.43
C GLY A 573 -2.24 -30.66 13.99
N LEU A 574 -2.68 -29.46 13.59
CA LEU A 574 -2.07 -28.16 13.91
C LEU A 574 -2.83 -27.37 15.01
N LEU A 575 -3.88 -27.94 15.62
CA LEU A 575 -4.66 -27.27 16.66
C LEU A 575 -3.93 -27.04 18.00
N LYS A 576 -2.91 -27.86 18.31
CA LYS A 576 -2.22 -27.86 19.61
C LYS A 576 -0.80 -27.29 19.46
N GLY A 577 -0.65 -25.97 19.41
CA GLY A 577 0.66 -25.29 19.49
C GLY A 577 0.72 -23.91 18.82
N GLU A 578 1.90 -23.27 18.88
CA GLU A 578 2.29 -22.07 18.12
C GLU A 578 2.55 -22.35 16.62
N ASP A 579 2.11 -23.51 16.10
CA ASP A 579 2.50 -23.99 14.77
C ASP A 579 1.88 -23.15 13.63
N VAL A 580 0.66 -22.64 13.80
CA VAL A 580 -0.06 -21.79 12.84
C VAL A 580 -0.75 -20.60 13.50
N VAL A 581 -0.76 -19.46 12.81
CA VAL A 581 -1.44 -18.24 13.26
C VAL A 581 -2.89 -18.19 12.78
N ASN A 582 -3.70 -17.31 13.40
CA ASN A 582 -5.08 -17.10 13.01
C ASN A 582 -5.19 -16.49 11.61
N TYR A 583 -5.47 -17.34 10.62
CA TYR A 583 -5.61 -16.95 9.20
C TYR A 583 -6.55 -15.74 8.98
N ARG A 584 -7.61 -15.63 9.77
CA ARG A 584 -8.64 -14.58 9.57
C ARG A 584 -8.19 -13.18 10.01
N LYS A 585 -7.30 -13.12 11.00
CA LYS A 585 -6.96 -11.88 11.72
C LYS A 585 -5.52 -11.43 11.48
N THR A 586 -4.68 -12.31 10.96
CA THR A 586 -3.25 -12.08 10.81
C THR A 586 -2.93 -11.76 9.35
N SER A 587 -2.43 -10.54 9.10
CA SER A 587 -1.86 -10.20 7.79
C SER A 587 -0.48 -10.83 7.62
N PHE A 588 0.07 -10.81 6.40
CA PHE A 588 1.44 -11.26 6.20
C PHE A 588 2.47 -10.41 6.95
N LEU A 589 2.22 -9.10 7.13
CA LEU A 589 3.06 -8.25 7.97
C LEU A 589 3.06 -8.72 9.43
N ASP A 590 1.88 -8.96 10.00
CA ASP A 590 1.74 -9.44 11.38
C ASP A 590 2.45 -10.79 11.55
N TYR A 591 2.25 -11.71 10.59
CA TYR A 591 2.91 -13.01 10.58
C TYR A 591 4.44 -12.88 10.52
N ALA A 592 4.95 -11.96 9.70
CA ALA A 592 6.39 -11.74 9.59
C ALA A 592 6.98 -11.18 10.88
N MET A 593 6.28 -10.24 11.54
CA MET A 593 6.70 -9.71 12.84
C MET A 593 6.73 -10.78 13.94
N GLU A 594 5.78 -11.71 13.94
CA GLU A 594 5.72 -12.80 14.93
C GLU A 594 6.82 -13.85 14.73
N ARG A 595 7.27 -14.07 13.48
CA ARG A 595 8.30 -15.07 13.14
C ARG A 595 9.73 -14.61 13.34
N LEU A 596 9.97 -13.31 13.49
CA LEU A 596 11.29 -12.76 13.78
C LEU A 596 11.68 -13.01 15.26
N PRO A 597 12.88 -13.54 15.56
CA PRO A 597 13.28 -13.77 16.94
C PRO A 597 13.79 -12.53 17.68
N SER A 598 14.08 -11.43 16.97
CA SER A 598 14.56 -10.18 17.57
C SER A 598 13.90 -8.96 16.93
N GLN A 599 13.62 -7.94 17.75
CA GLN A 599 13.16 -6.62 17.30
C GLN A 599 14.21 -5.88 16.44
N SER A 600 15.48 -6.30 16.45
CA SER A 600 16.55 -5.70 15.65
C SER A 600 16.33 -5.78 14.13
N ASN A 601 15.42 -6.65 13.68
CA ASN A 601 15.07 -6.83 12.27
C ASN A 601 13.81 -6.07 11.87
N VAL A 602 13.19 -5.34 12.81
CA VAL A 602 12.05 -4.48 12.60
C VAL A 602 12.53 -3.04 12.60
N HIS A 603 12.48 -2.40 11.43
CA HIS A 603 12.93 -1.02 11.24
C HIS A 603 11.74 -0.09 11.11
N PHE A 604 11.76 1.04 11.80
CA PHE A 604 10.69 2.03 11.78
C PHE A 604 11.13 3.27 11.00
N LEU A 605 10.33 3.69 10.01
CA LEU A 605 10.54 4.96 9.32
C LEU A 605 9.92 6.10 10.14
N ASP A 606 10.75 7.03 10.57
CA ASP A 606 10.41 8.06 11.56
C ASP A 606 10.23 9.46 10.97
N GLU A 607 10.47 9.70 9.69
CA GLU A 607 10.32 11.03 9.07
C GLU A 607 9.06 11.11 8.19
N HIS A 608 8.14 12.02 8.50
CA HIS A 608 6.85 12.19 7.81
C HIS A 608 6.85 13.41 6.86
N TYR A 609 6.57 13.20 5.58
CA TYR A 609 6.68 14.21 4.52
C TYR A 609 5.36 14.64 3.87
N ARG A 610 4.22 14.08 4.30
CA ARG A 610 2.94 14.23 3.58
C ARG A 610 2.11 15.41 4.09
N SER A 611 1.71 15.33 5.34
CA SER A 611 0.67 16.14 5.96
C SER A 611 1.29 17.23 6.81
N VAL A 612 0.73 18.43 6.78
CA VAL A 612 1.14 19.50 7.69
C VAL A 612 0.98 19.07 9.17
N PRO A 613 1.74 19.67 10.12
CA PRO A 613 1.76 19.22 11.51
C PRO A 613 0.38 19.11 12.16
N SER A 614 -0.52 20.08 11.94
CA SER A 614 -1.86 20.10 12.51
C SER A 614 -2.74 18.90 12.09
N ILE A 615 -2.50 18.31 10.92
CA ILE A 615 -3.22 17.13 10.45
C ILE A 615 -2.66 15.85 11.07
N ILE A 616 -1.34 15.64 11.01
CA ILE A 616 -0.72 14.37 11.44
C ILE A 616 -0.58 14.25 12.95
N ARG A 617 -0.59 15.37 13.70
CA ARG A 617 -0.33 15.42 15.15
C ARG A 617 -1.13 14.39 15.95
N TYR A 618 -2.46 14.38 15.81
CA TYR A 618 -3.31 13.42 16.54
C TYR A 618 -2.92 11.98 16.24
N SER A 619 -2.72 11.66 14.96
CA SER A 619 -2.32 10.31 14.55
C SER A 619 -0.94 9.92 15.10
N ASN A 620 0.02 10.85 15.09
CA ASN A 620 1.36 10.65 15.65
C ASN A 620 1.32 10.36 17.15
N GLN A 621 0.56 11.15 17.91
CA GLN A 621 0.38 10.97 19.35
C GLN A 621 -0.35 9.67 19.68
N LYS A 622 -1.49 9.44 19.03
CA LYS A 622 -2.40 8.33 19.33
C LYS A 622 -1.88 6.96 18.88
N PHE A 623 -1.36 6.86 17.65
CA PHE A 623 -1.04 5.57 17.02
C PHE A 623 0.46 5.28 16.97
N TYR A 624 1.31 6.31 16.97
CA TYR A 624 2.75 6.18 16.77
C TYR A 624 3.60 6.66 17.96
N PHE A 625 2.98 7.12 19.06
CA PHE A 625 3.65 7.53 20.29
C PHE A 625 4.73 8.62 20.07
N ASP A 626 4.41 9.62 19.26
CA ASP A 626 5.29 10.76 18.92
C ASP A 626 6.64 10.37 18.28
N LYS A 627 6.72 9.17 17.70
CA LYS A 627 7.94 8.72 17.00
C LYS A 627 8.11 9.36 15.62
N LEU A 628 7.10 10.01 15.06
CA LEU A 628 7.21 10.68 13.75
C LEU A 628 7.72 12.12 13.88
N LYS A 629 8.77 12.43 13.11
CA LYS A 629 9.30 13.78 12.85
C LYS A 629 8.62 14.36 11.63
N VAL A 630 7.88 15.47 11.78
CA VAL A 630 7.14 16.09 10.68
C VAL A 630 8.07 16.99 9.86
N MET A 631 8.24 16.65 8.58
CA MET A 631 9.13 17.30 7.61
C MET A 631 8.40 18.27 6.66
N SER A 632 7.07 18.20 6.62
CA SER A 632 6.16 18.93 5.72
C SER A 632 5.81 20.34 6.20
N ASP A 633 6.40 20.79 7.30
CA ASP A 633 6.12 22.09 7.93
C ASP A 633 6.84 23.24 7.21
N LEU A 634 6.41 23.53 5.97
CA LEU A 634 7.02 24.56 5.11
C LEU A 634 6.09 25.74 4.82
N GLN A 635 4.81 25.65 5.20
CA GLN A 635 3.81 26.69 4.93
C GLN A 635 3.55 27.53 6.18
N ILE A 636 4.54 28.34 6.53
CA ILE A 636 4.56 29.21 7.71
C ILE A 636 3.48 30.30 7.69
N HIS A 637 2.92 30.60 6.51
CA HIS A 637 1.93 31.68 6.35
C HIS A 637 0.48 31.32 6.74
N ASN A 638 0.19 30.09 7.18
CA ASN A 638 -1.14 29.77 7.73
C ASN A 638 -1.06 29.52 9.23
N LYS A 639 -1.24 30.60 10.02
CA LYS A 639 -1.52 30.53 11.47
C LYS A 639 -2.83 29.78 11.78
N SER A 640 -3.62 29.42 10.76
CA SER A 640 -4.87 28.67 10.89
C SER A 640 -4.63 27.15 10.92
N SER A 641 -5.33 26.45 11.83
CA SER A 641 -5.38 24.98 11.81
C SER A 641 -5.83 24.50 10.43
N ALA A 642 -5.10 23.55 9.87
CA ALA A 642 -5.48 22.90 8.61
C ALA A 642 -6.63 21.89 8.77
N VAL A 643 -7.01 21.59 10.02
CA VAL A 643 -8.15 20.74 10.35
C VAL A 643 -9.34 21.64 10.70
N HIS A 644 -10.39 21.56 9.88
CA HIS A 644 -11.60 22.36 9.98
C HIS A 644 -12.80 21.47 10.30
N TRP A 645 -13.54 21.79 11.36
CA TRP A 645 -14.75 21.07 11.74
C TRP A 645 -15.98 21.88 11.30
N MET A 646 -16.77 21.29 10.40
CA MET A 646 -17.95 21.89 9.80
C MET A 646 -19.20 21.26 10.42
N PHE A 647 -19.90 22.00 11.27
CA PHE A 647 -21.17 21.54 11.83
C PHE A 647 -22.27 21.62 10.77
N CYS A 648 -23.03 20.54 10.61
CA CYS A 648 -24.20 20.46 9.76
C CYS A 648 -25.39 20.02 10.62
N ASP A 649 -26.50 20.75 10.60
CA ASP A 649 -27.72 20.39 11.33
C ASP A 649 -28.52 19.34 10.52
N GLY A 650 -27.93 18.15 10.39
CA GLY A 650 -28.44 17.03 9.60
C GLY A 650 -28.75 15.80 10.47
N GLU A 651 -29.60 14.90 9.97
CA GLU A 651 -29.92 13.65 10.65
C GLU A 651 -29.58 12.46 9.74
N LYS A 652 -29.14 11.35 10.35
CA LYS A 652 -28.83 10.14 9.60
C LYS A 652 -30.13 9.48 9.17
N LEU A 653 -30.31 9.35 7.86
CA LEU A 653 -31.42 8.63 7.25
C LEU A 653 -31.34 7.13 7.56
N LYS A 654 -32.48 6.44 7.46
CA LYS A 654 -32.59 4.99 7.68
C LYS A 654 -31.69 4.14 6.77
N ASP A 655 -31.32 4.67 5.61
CA ASP A 655 -30.40 4.04 4.66
C ASP A 655 -28.93 4.39 4.91
N GLY A 656 -28.63 5.06 6.03
CA GLY A 656 -27.28 5.33 6.50
C GLY A 656 -26.64 6.61 5.97
N ARG A 657 -27.36 7.41 5.16
CA ARG A 657 -26.87 8.66 4.55
C ARG A 657 -27.16 9.88 5.43
N ASN A 658 -26.37 10.93 5.25
CA ASN A 658 -26.64 12.27 5.79
C ASN A 658 -26.57 13.26 4.62
N LEU A 659 -27.73 13.82 4.23
CA LEU A 659 -27.85 14.64 3.02
C LEU A 659 -27.27 16.04 3.24
N GLU A 660 -27.49 16.61 4.42
CA GLU A 660 -27.04 17.93 4.81
C GLU A 660 -25.50 17.99 4.87
N GLU A 661 -24.85 16.95 5.42
CA GLU A 661 -23.39 16.81 5.34
C GLU A 661 -22.92 16.68 3.89
N ALA A 662 -23.63 15.90 3.05
CA ALA A 662 -23.25 15.68 1.65
C ALA A 662 -23.37 16.96 0.80
N ASP A 663 -24.48 17.67 0.93
CA ASP A 663 -24.76 18.89 0.18
C ASP A 663 -23.74 19.99 0.53
N LYS A 664 -23.37 20.09 1.83
CA LYS A 664 -22.33 21.02 2.26
C LYS A 664 -20.95 20.67 1.69
N ILE A 665 -20.60 19.39 1.63
CA ILE A 665 -19.36 18.93 0.98
C ILE A 665 -19.34 19.34 -0.49
N LEU A 666 -20.44 19.13 -1.22
CA LEU A 666 -20.54 19.45 -2.64
C LEU A 666 -20.41 20.96 -2.88
N GLU A 667 -21.04 21.79 -2.04
CA GLU A 667 -20.92 23.25 -2.08
C GLU A 667 -19.45 23.70 -1.91
N ASP A 668 -18.78 23.18 -0.88
CA ASP A 668 -17.40 23.57 -0.58
C ASP A 668 -16.40 23.06 -1.65
N VAL A 669 -16.67 21.91 -2.27
CA VAL A 669 -15.89 21.39 -3.40
C VAL A 669 -16.09 22.24 -4.64
N GLN A 670 -17.34 22.62 -4.96
CA GLN A 670 -17.64 23.49 -6.10
C GLN A 670 -16.94 24.84 -5.96
N LYS A 671 -16.91 25.41 -4.75
CA LYS A 671 -16.21 26.67 -4.47
C LYS A 671 -14.72 26.61 -4.85
N VAL A 672 -14.02 25.53 -4.53
CA VAL A 672 -12.60 25.36 -4.90
C VAL A 672 -12.42 25.27 -6.41
N ILE A 673 -13.32 24.55 -7.10
CA ILE A 673 -13.30 24.44 -8.56
C ILE A 673 -13.47 25.82 -9.21
N ASP A 674 -14.39 26.63 -8.69
CA ASP A 674 -14.69 27.97 -9.20
C ASP A 674 -13.53 28.95 -8.95
N GLU A 675 -12.94 28.94 -7.74
CA GLU A 675 -11.78 29.77 -7.39
C GLU A 675 -10.55 29.46 -8.26
N GLU A 676 -10.37 28.19 -8.61
CA GLU A 676 -9.22 27.73 -9.38
C GLU A 676 -9.47 27.62 -10.90
N LEU A 677 -10.55 28.19 -11.44
CA LEU A 677 -10.89 28.11 -12.88
C LEU A 677 -9.69 28.46 -13.80
N GLN A 678 -8.93 29.50 -13.47
CA GLN A 678 -7.79 29.99 -14.26
C GLN A 678 -6.45 29.31 -13.93
N VAL A 679 -6.39 28.44 -12.92
CA VAL A 679 -5.16 27.74 -12.52
C VAL A 679 -4.84 26.61 -13.51
N ALA A 680 -3.57 26.41 -13.85
CA ALA A 680 -3.14 25.32 -14.72
C ALA A 680 -3.36 23.95 -14.06
N SER A 681 -3.77 22.95 -14.84
CA SER A 681 -4.10 21.60 -14.33
C SER A 681 -2.98 20.87 -13.60
N GLY A 682 -1.71 21.22 -13.83
CA GLY A 682 -0.58 20.62 -13.11
C GLY A 682 -0.33 21.20 -11.71
N VAL A 683 -0.98 22.32 -11.39
CA VAL A 683 -0.81 23.08 -10.13
C VAL A 683 -2.12 23.16 -9.34
N ALA A 684 -3.24 22.82 -9.97
CA ALA A 684 -4.56 22.81 -9.35
C ALA A 684 -4.60 21.87 -8.13
N THR A 685 -5.37 22.29 -7.12
CA THR A 685 -5.56 21.57 -5.88
C THR A 685 -6.21 20.21 -6.14
N THR A 686 -5.59 19.15 -5.62
CA THR A 686 -6.18 17.81 -5.69
C THR A 686 -7.19 17.57 -4.56
N ILE A 687 -8.37 17.02 -4.91
CA ILE A 687 -9.52 16.90 -4.00
C ILE A 687 -9.87 15.43 -3.73
N GLY A 688 -10.12 15.10 -2.46
CA GLY A 688 -10.64 13.80 -2.04
C GLY A 688 -11.84 13.92 -1.11
N ILE A 689 -12.89 13.13 -1.38
CA ILE A 689 -14.11 13.06 -0.57
C ILE A 689 -14.21 11.66 0.04
N LEU A 690 -14.18 11.56 1.37
CA LEU A 690 -14.10 10.29 2.09
C LEU A 690 -15.28 10.09 3.03
N SER A 691 -15.86 8.89 3.01
CA SER A 691 -16.75 8.42 4.07
C SER A 691 -16.49 6.95 4.42
N PRO A 692 -16.47 6.57 5.71
CA PRO A 692 -16.41 5.16 6.10
C PRO A 692 -17.63 4.34 5.67
N PHE A 693 -18.75 4.99 5.29
CA PHE A 693 -20.03 4.36 4.98
C PHE A 693 -20.29 4.36 3.46
N ARG A 694 -20.55 3.17 2.90
CA ARG A 694 -20.69 2.99 1.44
C ARG A 694 -21.88 3.72 0.85
N ASP A 695 -23.00 3.80 1.56
CA ASP A 695 -24.20 4.46 1.04
C ASP A 695 -23.99 5.97 0.86
N GLN A 696 -23.25 6.61 1.78
CA GLN A 696 -22.81 8.00 1.65
C GLN A 696 -21.85 8.19 0.48
N VAL A 697 -20.87 7.28 0.33
CA VAL A 697 -19.91 7.30 -0.79
C VAL A 697 -20.62 7.18 -2.13
N ASN A 698 -21.58 6.27 -2.26
CA ASN A 698 -22.32 6.06 -3.51
C ASN A 698 -23.13 7.31 -3.86
N TYR A 699 -23.82 7.91 -2.89
CA TYR A 699 -24.56 9.16 -3.11
C TYR A 699 -23.65 10.30 -3.58
N LEU A 700 -22.50 10.50 -2.92
CA LEU A 700 -21.52 11.53 -3.31
C LEU A 700 -20.88 11.24 -4.67
N LYS A 701 -20.62 9.96 -5.01
CA LYS A 701 -20.13 9.55 -6.33
C LYS A 701 -21.14 9.95 -7.41
N ASP A 702 -22.41 9.58 -7.24
CA ASP A 702 -23.49 9.88 -8.18
C ASP A 702 -23.60 11.40 -8.42
N LYS A 703 -23.47 12.21 -7.36
CA LYS A 703 -23.51 13.68 -7.46
C LYS A 703 -22.27 14.28 -8.13
N ILE A 704 -21.08 13.77 -7.85
CA ILE A 704 -19.85 14.23 -8.50
C ILE A 704 -19.80 13.82 -9.98
N GLU A 705 -20.45 12.72 -10.38
CA GLU A 705 -20.58 12.34 -11.79
C GLU A 705 -21.37 13.37 -12.63
N GLU A 706 -22.17 14.24 -11.99
CA GLU A 706 -22.87 15.36 -12.64
C GLU A 706 -21.94 16.54 -12.98
N TYR A 707 -20.70 16.58 -12.44
CA TYR A 707 -19.73 17.66 -12.66
C TYR A 707 -19.06 17.55 -14.03
N ASP A 708 -18.51 18.66 -14.54
CA ASP A 708 -17.77 18.64 -15.80
C ASP A 708 -16.52 17.74 -15.70
N LEU A 709 -16.34 16.87 -16.71
CA LEU A 709 -15.23 15.93 -16.78
C LEU A 709 -13.87 16.64 -16.79
N SER A 710 -13.82 17.86 -17.33
CA SER A 710 -12.58 18.65 -17.33
C SER A 710 -12.17 19.07 -15.91
N ALA A 711 -13.13 19.48 -15.07
CA ALA A 711 -12.91 19.83 -13.67
C ALA A 711 -12.49 18.60 -12.85
N ILE A 712 -13.19 17.47 -13.03
CA ILE A 712 -12.85 16.21 -12.33
C ILE A 712 -11.40 15.78 -12.61
N LYS A 713 -10.97 15.86 -13.87
CA LYS A 713 -9.58 15.52 -14.25
C LYS A 713 -8.57 16.55 -13.76
N LYS A 714 -8.90 17.84 -13.84
CA LYS A 714 -8.05 18.94 -13.40
C LYS A 714 -7.70 18.83 -11.92
N HIS A 715 -8.71 18.62 -11.08
CA HIS A 715 -8.58 18.51 -9.62
C HIS A 715 -8.38 17.07 -9.13
N ARG A 716 -8.31 16.09 -10.04
CA ARG A 716 -8.15 14.65 -9.71
C ARG A 716 -9.12 14.20 -8.60
N ILE A 717 -10.38 14.62 -8.72
CA ILE A 717 -11.40 14.39 -7.69
C ILE A 717 -11.58 12.89 -7.51
N ALA A 718 -11.46 12.42 -6.28
CA ALA A 718 -11.77 11.05 -5.91
C ALA A 718 -12.81 11.03 -4.78
N VAL A 719 -13.74 10.08 -4.87
CA VAL A 719 -14.75 9.82 -3.83
C VAL A 719 -14.63 8.36 -3.43
N GLY A 720 -14.62 8.07 -2.14
CA GLY A 720 -14.40 6.68 -1.71
C GLY A 720 -14.38 6.42 -0.22
N THR A 721 -14.30 5.14 0.12
CA THR A 721 -14.10 4.67 1.50
C THR A 721 -12.62 4.71 1.91
N PRO A 722 -12.28 4.59 3.21
CA PRO A 722 -10.88 4.47 3.65
C PRO A 722 -10.10 3.38 2.92
N PHE A 723 -10.77 2.28 2.53
CA PHE A 723 -10.17 1.19 1.75
C PHE A 723 -9.80 1.60 0.33
N GLU A 724 -10.62 2.45 -0.31
CA GLU A 724 -10.35 2.96 -1.67
C GLU A 724 -9.29 4.07 -1.66
N PHE A 725 -9.16 4.82 -0.57
CA PHE A 725 -8.13 5.85 -0.39
C PHE A 725 -6.79 5.32 0.16
N GLN A 726 -6.65 4.01 0.35
CA GLN A 726 -5.40 3.45 0.86
C GLN A 726 -4.28 3.63 -0.18
N GLY A 727 -3.18 4.25 0.25
CA GLY A 727 -2.08 4.63 -0.65
C GLY A 727 -2.32 5.91 -1.46
N GLU A 728 -3.56 6.38 -1.57
CA GLU A 728 -3.90 7.68 -2.16
C GLU A 728 -3.70 8.83 -1.15
N GLU A 729 -3.50 10.03 -1.69
CA GLU A 729 -3.36 11.28 -0.94
C GLU A 729 -3.86 12.46 -1.79
N ARG A 730 -4.40 13.49 -1.13
CA ARG A 730 -4.92 14.70 -1.79
C ARG A 730 -4.50 15.95 -1.03
N ASP A 731 -4.43 17.07 -1.73
CA ASP A 731 -4.11 18.36 -1.12
C ASP A 731 -5.19 18.75 -0.11
N GLN A 732 -6.46 18.57 -0.49
CA GLN A 732 -7.62 18.78 0.37
C GLN A 732 -8.47 17.52 0.50
N MET A 733 -8.82 17.16 1.74
CA MET A 733 -9.74 16.06 2.04
C MET A 733 -11.03 16.58 2.70
N TYR A 734 -12.17 16.09 2.22
CA TYR A 734 -13.50 16.35 2.73
C TYR A 734 -14.05 15.06 3.32
N ILE A 735 -14.25 15.00 4.63
CA ILE A 735 -14.52 13.76 5.37
C ILE A 735 -15.87 13.88 6.07
N THR A 736 -16.76 12.92 5.82
CA THR A 736 -18.06 12.78 6.50
C THR A 736 -18.13 11.42 7.20
N PHE A 737 -18.49 11.43 8.47
CA PHE A 737 -18.73 10.21 9.25
C PHE A 737 -20.21 9.82 9.29
N THR A 738 -21.15 10.62 8.77
CA THR A 738 -22.60 10.35 8.81
C THR A 738 -23.10 10.05 10.22
N ILE A 739 -22.67 10.87 11.18
CA ILE A 739 -22.96 10.68 12.60
C ILE A 739 -23.89 11.79 13.07
N ASP A 740 -25.01 11.38 13.68
CA ASP A 740 -25.99 12.25 14.32
C ASP A 740 -26.04 12.00 15.85
N ASN A 741 -27.05 12.54 16.55
CA ASN A 741 -27.20 12.31 18.00
C ASN A 741 -27.85 10.94 18.35
N ASN A 742 -28.38 10.18 17.39
CA ASN A 742 -29.21 8.97 17.60
C ASN A 742 -28.51 7.70 17.06
N ILE A 743 -27.26 7.49 17.45
CA ILE A 743 -26.38 6.48 16.86
C ILE A 743 -26.56 5.08 17.47
N SER A 744 -26.52 4.04 16.62
CA SER A 744 -26.35 2.66 17.07
C SER A 744 -24.92 2.38 17.58
N PRO A 745 -24.73 1.69 18.73
CA PRO A 745 -23.40 1.31 19.24
C PRO A 745 -22.49 0.58 18.22
N SER A 746 -23.08 -0.13 17.26
CA SER A 746 -22.36 -0.84 16.19
C SER A 746 -21.55 0.09 15.27
N VAL A 747 -22.01 1.32 15.08
CA VAL A 747 -21.32 2.34 14.27
C VAL A 747 -20.01 2.76 14.93
N PHE A 748 -20.03 2.99 16.24
CA PHE A 748 -18.81 3.28 17.00
C PHE A 748 -17.86 2.10 17.02
N GLN A 749 -18.35 0.87 17.13
CA GLN A 749 -17.47 -0.31 17.05
C GLN A 749 -16.69 -0.38 15.73
N TYR A 750 -17.30 0.03 14.62
CA TYR A 750 -16.62 0.12 13.33
C TYR A 750 -15.65 1.30 13.24
N LEU A 751 -16.04 2.47 13.73
CA LEU A 751 -15.21 3.69 13.68
C LEU A 751 -14.06 3.70 14.69
N ASP A 752 -14.20 3.00 15.82
CA ASP A 752 -13.15 2.83 16.83
C ASP A 752 -12.08 1.81 16.40
N ARG A 753 -12.24 1.19 15.23
CA ARG A 753 -11.15 0.46 14.60
C ARG A 753 -10.02 1.43 14.25
N GLU A 754 -8.90 1.30 14.97
CA GLU A 754 -7.72 2.15 14.79
C GLU A 754 -7.26 2.23 13.33
N ASP A 755 -7.30 1.11 12.59
CA ASP A 755 -6.83 1.04 11.20
C ASP A 755 -7.72 1.85 10.23
N VAL A 756 -9.04 1.74 10.37
CA VAL A 756 -10.02 2.51 9.57
C VAL A 756 -9.93 3.99 9.90
N PHE A 757 -9.90 4.34 11.19
CA PHE A 757 -9.88 5.72 11.63
C PHE A 757 -8.60 6.43 11.23
N ASN A 758 -7.44 5.81 11.50
CA ASN A 758 -6.14 6.36 11.19
C ASN A 758 -5.95 6.58 9.67
N VAL A 759 -6.40 5.63 8.83
CA VAL A 759 -6.37 5.85 7.38
C VAL A 759 -7.23 7.04 6.98
N SER A 760 -8.45 7.17 7.54
CA SER A 760 -9.38 8.25 7.22
C SER A 760 -8.78 9.64 7.44
N ILE A 761 -8.08 9.85 8.56
CA ILE A 761 -7.55 11.17 8.95
C ILE A 761 -6.11 11.47 8.45
N THR A 762 -5.47 10.56 7.69
CA THR A 762 -4.06 10.71 7.25
C THR A 762 -3.89 10.81 5.72
N ARG A 763 -4.97 11.09 5.00
CA ARG A 763 -4.96 11.24 3.52
C ARG A 763 -4.68 12.66 3.03
N ALA A 764 -4.94 13.66 3.87
CA ALA A 764 -4.79 15.07 3.54
C ALA A 764 -3.33 15.53 3.60
N LYS A 765 -2.89 16.34 2.63
CA LYS A 765 -1.58 17.00 2.66
C LYS A 765 -1.64 18.38 3.32
N GLN A 766 -2.59 19.21 2.86
CA GLN A 766 -2.62 20.63 3.20
C GLN A 766 -3.84 21.01 4.05
N LYS A 767 -5.06 20.57 3.68
CA LYS A 767 -6.29 20.88 4.43
C LYS A 767 -7.19 19.66 4.60
N GLN A 768 -7.88 19.60 5.72
CA GLN A 768 -8.84 18.56 6.05
C GLN A 768 -10.11 19.18 6.62
N PHE A 769 -11.23 18.95 5.94
CA PHE A 769 -12.57 19.38 6.36
C PHE A 769 -13.35 18.18 6.87
N LEU A 770 -13.88 18.28 8.09
CA LEU A 770 -14.62 17.23 8.79
C LEU A 770 -16.05 17.70 9.01
N TYR A 771 -16.99 17.06 8.31
CA TYR A 771 -18.42 17.35 8.38
C TYR A 771 -19.06 16.44 9.42
N TYR A 772 -19.85 17.04 10.31
CA TYR A 772 -20.45 16.31 11.43
C TYR A 772 -21.78 16.92 11.87
N SER A 773 -22.70 16.06 12.32
CA SER A 773 -24.05 16.44 12.76
C SER A 773 -24.40 16.02 14.20
N PHE A 774 -23.40 15.91 15.08
CA PHE A 774 -23.59 15.51 16.47
C PHE A 774 -23.04 16.53 17.47
N ASP A 775 -23.56 16.54 18.69
CA ASP A 775 -22.96 17.26 19.82
C ASP A 775 -22.08 16.30 20.66
N ALA A 776 -20.79 16.61 20.75
CA ALA A 776 -19.81 15.83 21.52
C ALA A 776 -20.22 15.64 22.98
N LYS A 777 -20.96 16.59 23.57
CA LYS A 777 -21.41 16.53 24.97
C LYS A 777 -22.38 15.38 25.24
N ASN A 778 -23.06 14.89 24.20
CA ASN A 778 -24.00 13.79 24.31
C ASN A 778 -23.31 12.43 24.50
N PHE A 779 -21.98 12.35 24.28
CA PHE A 779 -21.22 11.11 24.36
C PHE A 779 -20.30 11.10 25.59
N LYS A 780 -20.58 10.20 26.52
CA LYS A 780 -19.76 10.01 27.74
C LYS A 780 -18.55 9.10 27.55
N ASN A 781 -18.53 8.31 26.46
CA ASN A 781 -17.48 7.34 26.16
C ASN A 781 -16.36 7.95 25.31
N LYS A 782 -15.10 7.53 25.56
CA LYS A 782 -13.91 7.98 24.81
C LYS A 782 -13.78 7.25 23.46
N HIS A 783 -14.69 7.52 22.53
CA HIS A 783 -14.59 7.06 21.14
C HIS A 783 -13.51 7.85 20.38
N LEU A 784 -12.86 7.22 19.38
CA LEU A 784 -11.73 7.83 18.65
C LEU A 784 -12.12 9.15 17.97
N LEU A 785 -13.32 9.23 17.40
CA LEU A 785 -13.79 10.46 16.74
C LEU A 785 -13.99 11.62 17.72
N ILE A 786 -14.54 11.34 18.90
CA ILE A 786 -14.80 12.34 19.93
C ILE A 786 -13.47 12.84 20.53
N ASP A 787 -12.55 11.91 20.77
CA ASP A 787 -11.19 12.18 21.20
C ASP A 787 -10.48 13.11 20.19
N TYR A 788 -10.53 12.77 18.90
CA TYR A 788 -9.97 13.57 17.82
C TYR A 788 -10.55 14.98 17.74
N GLN A 789 -11.87 15.14 17.89
CA GLN A 789 -12.51 16.45 17.90
C GLN A 789 -12.07 17.30 19.08
N SER A 790 -11.90 16.69 20.26
CA SER A 790 -11.47 17.41 21.46
C SER A 790 -10.02 17.90 21.34
N GLU A 791 -9.09 17.06 20.91
CA GLU A 791 -7.67 17.39 20.84
C GLU A 791 -7.37 18.45 19.77
N THR A 792 -8.03 18.35 18.62
CA THR A 792 -7.85 19.30 17.51
C THR A 792 -8.43 20.69 17.80
N ARG A 793 -9.45 20.79 18.67
CA ARG A 793 -10.03 22.08 19.09
C ARG A 793 -9.23 22.78 20.19
N ILE A 794 -8.73 22.04 21.17
CA ILE A 794 -7.98 22.60 22.32
C ILE A 794 -6.68 23.30 21.85
N HIS A 795 -6.00 22.71 20.87
CA HIS A 795 -4.70 23.22 20.41
C HIS A 795 -4.77 24.45 19.49
N TYR A 796 -5.97 24.89 19.08
CA TYR A 796 -6.15 26.18 18.42
C TYR A 796 -5.88 27.37 19.37
N GLN A 797 -5.93 27.16 20.69
CA GLN A 797 -5.81 28.23 21.69
C GLN A 797 -4.42 28.36 22.34
N HIS A 798 -3.47 27.44 22.10
CA HIS A 798 -2.14 27.47 22.73
C HIS A 798 -1.00 27.29 21.72
N SER A 799 -0.51 28.38 21.18
CA SER A 799 0.87 28.47 20.63
C SER A 799 1.40 29.90 20.66
N THR A 800 1.31 30.54 21.82
CA THR A 800 2.21 31.62 22.22
C THR A 800 2.80 31.23 23.57
N THR A 801 3.55 30.13 23.61
CA THR A 801 4.51 29.98 24.71
C THR A 801 5.52 31.08 24.54
N GLU A 802 5.63 31.97 25.53
CA GLU A 802 6.75 32.91 25.69
C GLU A 802 8.04 32.10 25.63
N ALA A 803 8.60 31.98 24.42
CA ALA A 803 9.80 31.20 24.20
C ALA A 803 10.97 32.06 24.68
N HIS A 804 11.79 31.52 25.58
CA HIS A 804 12.96 32.23 26.08
C HIS A 804 13.92 32.47 24.90
N ILE A 805 14.05 33.72 24.48
CA ILE A 805 15.01 34.16 23.45
C ILE A 805 16.31 34.49 24.18
N ASP A 806 17.44 33.93 23.74
CA ASP A 806 18.74 34.32 24.28
C ASP A 806 19.18 35.68 23.71
N ASN A 807 20.16 36.33 24.34
CA ASN A 807 20.57 37.68 23.92
C ASN A 807 21.12 37.70 22.48
N PHE A 808 21.68 36.60 21.99
CA PHE A 808 22.21 36.55 20.63
C PHE A 808 21.08 36.49 19.60
N ALA A 809 20.08 35.64 19.83
CA ALA A 809 18.87 35.58 19.01
C ALA A 809 18.10 36.91 19.01
N THR A 810 18.01 37.60 20.15
CA THR A 810 17.41 38.95 20.24
C THR A 810 18.17 39.96 19.38
N GLU A 811 19.51 39.98 19.46
CA GLU A 811 20.32 40.90 18.65
C GLU A 811 20.15 40.63 17.14
N VAL A 812 20.14 39.36 16.73
CA VAL A 812 19.91 39.00 15.33
C VAL A 812 18.51 39.40 14.89
N HIS A 813 17.50 39.18 15.74
CA HIS A 813 16.10 39.58 15.47
C HIS A 813 15.97 41.09 15.23
N GLU A 814 16.53 41.93 16.09
CA GLU A 814 16.51 43.39 15.93
C GLU A 814 17.18 43.85 14.63
N GLU A 815 18.28 43.22 14.24
CA GLU A 815 18.99 43.56 13.00
C GLU A 815 18.24 43.12 11.74
N LEU A 816 17.52 42.00 11.80
CA LEU A 816 16.63 41.58 10.71
C LEU A 816 15.50 42.60 10.50
N ILE A 817 14.92 43.15 11.58
CA ILE A 817 13.92 44.22 11.49
C ILE A 817 14.54 45.48 10.87
N GLN A 818 15.76 45.85 11.26
CA GLN A 818 16.47 46.99 10.66
C GLN A 818 16.78 46.80 9.17
N LEU A 819 16.87 45.55 8.68
CA LEU A 819 17.00 45.23 7.26
C LEU A 819 15.67 45.37 6.47
N GLY A 820 14.57 45.75 7.12
CA GLY A 820 13.26 45.95 6.48
C GLY A 820 12.41 44.68 6.38
N ILE A 821 12.61 43.73 7.29
CA ILE A 821 11.75 42.55 7.45
C ILE A 821 10.71 42.85 8.53
N GLU A 822 9.45 42.53 8.24
CA GLU A 822 8.36 42.70 9.21
C GLU A 822 8.49 41.72 10.39
N GLU A 823 8.07 42.13 11.59
CA GLU A 823 8.17 41.28 12.78
C GLU A 823 7.38 39.97 12.64
N GLU A 824 6.25 40.00 11.91
CA GLU A 824 5.41 38.81 11.67
C GLU A 824 6.09 37.73 10.81
N ASP A 825 7.13 38.11 10.07
CA ASP A 825 7.89 37.27 9.15
C ASP A 825 9.10 36.58 9.83
N ILE A 826 9.35 36.90 11.11
CA ILE A 826 10.43 36.35 11.94
C ILE A 826 9.82 35.51 13.06
N ILE A 827 10.12 34.21 13.08
CA ILE A 827 9.64 33.29 14.11
C ILE A 827 10.84 32.70 14.83
N VAL A 828 10.89 32.88 16.15
CA VAL A 828 11.97 32.35 17.00
C VAL A 828 11.56 31.00 17.60
N ASN A 829 12.52 30.09 17.81
CA ASN A 829 12.31 28.76 18.41
C ASN A 829 11.31 27.89 17.62
N TYR A 830 11.42 27.90 16.29
CA TYR A 830 10.51 27.19 15.40
C TYR A 830 10.87 25.70 15.26
N LEU A 831 9.89 24.81 15.41
CA LEU A 831 10.12 23.36 15.26
C LEU A 831 10.08 22.94 13.78
N LEU A 832 11.23 22.75 13.16
CA LEU A 832 11.35 22.25 11.78
C LEU A 832 11.95 20.83 11.79
N ALA A 833 11.31 19.87 11.12
CA ALA A 833 11.81 18.49 11.02
C ALA A 833 12.04 17.78 12.38
N GLY A 834 11.32 18.21 13.42
CA GLY A 834 11.51 17.72 14.80
C GLY A 834 12.70 18.35 15.55
N TYR A 835 13.33 19.38 14.97
CA TYR A 835 14.41 20.14 15.58
C TYR A 835 13.99 21.59 15.81
N VAL A 836 14.36 22.16 16.95
CA VAL A 836 14.10 23.57 17.26
C VAL A 836 15.15 24.40 16.53
N MET A 837 14.70 25.27 15.64
CA MET A 837 15.51 26.26 14.93
C MET A 837 15.49 27.57 15.70
N ASP A 838 16.63 28.26 15.80
CA ASP A 838 16.71 29.54 16.52
C ASP A 838 15.81 30.59 15.88
N ILE A 839 15.98 30.84 14.58
CA ILE A 839 15.19 31.82 13.85
C ILE A 839 14.75 31.25 12.51
N LEU A 840 13.47 31.35 12.22
CA LEU A 840 12.87 31.12 10.92
C LEU A 840 12.49 32.47 10.33
N LEU A 841 13.03 32.76 9.15
CA LEU A 841 12.79 34.01 8.45
C LEU A 841 12.06 33.71 7.15
N THR A 842 10.95 34.40 6.91
CA THR A 842 10.27 34.35 5.61
C THR A 842 10.19 35.74 5.00
N TYR A 843 10.73 35.92 3.79
CA TYR A 843 10.70 37.21 3.11
C TYR A 843 10.53 37.00 1.60
N ASN A 844 9.61 37.74 0.96
CA ASN A 844 9.31 37.59 -0.49
C ASN A 844 9.05 36.13 -0.92
N GLN A 845 8.21 35.40 -0.16
CA GLN A 845 7.90 33.97 -0.38
C GLN A 845 9.12 33.03 -0.31
N ARG A 846 10.22 33.48 0.30
CA ARG A 846 11.40 32.67 0.57
C ARG A 846 11.56 32.48 2.05
N THR A 847 11.52 31.24 2.47
CA THR A 847 11.83 30.86 3.85
C THR A 847 13.27 30.43 3.94
N ILE A 848 13.97 30.90 4.96
CA ILE A 848 15.26 30.39 5.40
C ILE A 848 15.21 30.13 6.90
N CYS A 849 16.04 29.19 7.37
CA CYS A 849 16.30 29.02 8.79
C CYS A 849 17.69 29.57 9.11
N ILE A 850 17.81 30.23 10.25
CA ILE A 850 19.06 30.70 10.80
C ILE A 850 19.30 29.90 12.08
N ASP A 851 20.45 29.26 12.12
CA ASP A 851 20.95 28.41 13.21
C ASP A 851 22.07 29.17 13.92
N LEU A 852 21.84 29.59 15.15
CA LEU A 852 22.70 30.47 15.93
C LEU A 852 23.50 29.63 16.91
N VAL A 853 24.83 29.61 16.74
CA VAL A 853 25.67 28.63 17.44
C VAL A 853 26.76 29.28 18.28
N GLY A 854 27.09 28.62 19.39
CA GLY A 854 28.15 29.01 20.30
C GLY A 854 27.73 29.93 21.45
N TYR A 855 26.56 30.57 21.43
CA TYR A 855 26.12 31.38 22.59
C TYR A 855 25.62 30.46 23.73
N PRO A 856 26.08 30.63 25.00
CA PRO A 856 25.68 29.78 26.12
C PRO A 856 24.17 29.78 26.34
N GLY A 857 23.57 28.59 26.32
CA GLY A 857 22.12 28.44 26.38
C GLY A 857 21.65 27.06 25.90
N ALA A 858 20.33 26.88 25.78
CA ALA A 858 19.73 25.63 25.30
C ALA A 858 20.10 25.30 23.84
N LEU A 859 20.53 26.30 23.07
CA LEU A 859 20.85 26.21 21.64
C LEU A 859 22.34 26.49 21.36
N GLU A 860 23.22 26.30 22.35
CA GLU A 860 24.66 26.60 22.22
C GLU A 860 25.40 25.72 21.20
N LYS A 861 24.85 24.55 20.88
CA LYS A 861 25.48 23.51 20.05
C LYS A 861 25.01 23.61 18.61
N THR A 862 25.88 23.23 17.67
CA THR A 862 25.49 23.10 16.27
C THR A 862 24.63 21.86 16.08
N PHE A 863 23.84 21.84 15.01
CA PHE A 863 23.24 20.59 14.56
C PHE A 863 24.33 19.55 14.23
N SER A 864 24.09 18.31 14.63
CA SER A 864 24.89 17.18 14.18
C SER A 864 24.81 17.05 12.65
N ILE A 865 25.79 16.38 12.04
CA ILE A 865 25.79 16.18 10.58
C ILE A 865 24.51 15.48 10.11
N ASP A 866 23.98 14.54 10.90
CA ASP A 866 22.77 13.81 10.53
C ASP A 866 21.53 14.72 10.67
N GLN A 867 21.55 15.66 11.62
CA GLN A 867 20.55 16.73 11.70
C GLN A 867 20.63 17.66 10.49
N TYR A 868 21.82 18.12 10.08
CA TYR A 868 21.97 18.92 8.85
C TYR A 868 21.51 18.16 7.60
N LYS A 869 21.87 16.87 7.44
CA LYS A 869 21.35 16.04 6.34
C LYS A 869 19.83 15.96 6.36
N THR A 870 19.24 15.89 7.54
CA THR A 870 17.78 15.86 7.72
C THR A 870 17.16 17.18 7.31
N LEU A 871 17.73 18.28 7.76
CA LEU A 871 17.25 19.61 7.40
C LEU A 871 17.47 19.91 5.91
N PHE A 872 18.55 19.44 5.25
CA PHE A 872 18.70 19.57 3.79
C PHE A 872 17.56 18.89 3.01
N ARG A 873 16.95 17.84 3.57
CA ARG A 873 15.79 17.17 2.95
C ARG A 873 14.51 18.01 3.00
N THR A 874 14.41 19.01 3.89
CA THR A 874 13.28 19.96 3.91
C THR A 874 13.32 20.93 2.73
N LYS A 875 14.47 21.07 2.07
CA LYS A 875 14.76 22.07 1.02
C LYS A 875 14.68 23.53 1.49
N VAL A 876 14.57 23.76 2.80
CA VAL A 876 14.73 25.10 3.38
C VAL A 876 16.22 25.40 3.50
N PRO A 877 16.72 26.52 2.95
CA PRO A 877 18.10 26.92 3.16
C PRO A 877 18.35 27.20 4.65
N ILE A 878 19.40 26.60 5.19
CA ILE A 878 19.85 26.81 6.57
C ILE A 878 21.10 27.67 6.52
N ILE A 879 21.16 28.68 7.37
CA ILE A 879 22.31 29.54 7.54
C ILE A 879 22.78 29.40 8.99
N THR A 880 23.90 28.72 9.19
CA THR A 880 24.51 28.63 10.51
C THR A 880 25.44 29.81 10.76
N ILE A 881 25.20 30.56 11.83
CA ILE A 881 25.92 31.78 12.20
C ILE A 881 26.55 31.59 13.59
N PRO A 882 27.88 31.44 13.66
CA PRO A 882 28.57 31.40 14.95
C PRO A 882 28.58 32.77 15.64
N TYR A 883 28.34 32.79 16.94
CA TYR A 883 28.36 34.01 17.77
C TYR A 883 29.69 34.77 17.65
N ALA A 884 30.83 34.07 17.69
CA ALA A 884 32.14 34.72 17.57
C ALA A 884 32.31 35.39 16.20
N TYR A 885 31.84 34.77 15.12
CA TYR A 885 31.93 35.34 13.78
C TYR A 885 30.99 36.53 13.62
N TRP A 886 29.77 36.46 14.17
CA TRP A 886 28.84 37.58 14.23
C TRP A 886 29.46 38.80 14.93
N LEU A 887 30.09 38.60 16.09
CA LEU A 887 30.69 39.67 16.88
C LEU A 887 31.79 40.45 16.12
N PHE A 888 32.53 39.79 15.23
CA PHE A 888 33.65 40.41 14.50
C PHE A 888 33.32 40.77 13.04
N ASN A 889 32.33 40.15 12.43
CA ASN A 889 31.99 40.34 11.01
C ASN A 889 30.48 40.30 10.72
N LYS A 890 29.71 41.03 11.54
CA LYS A 890 28.26 41.18 11.43
C LYS A 890 27.78 41.52 10.02
N ASN A 891 28.43 42.47 9.34
CA ASN A 891 28.06 42.88 7.98
C ASN A 891 28.10 41.72 6.98
N ALA A 892 29.09 40.83 7.04
CA ALA A 892 29.16 39.67 6.15
C ALA A 892 28.04 38.67 6.41
N CYS A 893 27.63 38.49 7.68
CA CYS A 893 26.47 37.67 8.04
C CYS A 893 25.17 38.24 7.45
N LEU A 894 24.92 39.54 7.66
CA LEU A 894 23.75 40.24 7.14
C LEU A 894 23.71 40.24 5.61
N GLU A 895 24.84 40.43 4.93
CA GLU A 895 24.91 40.34 3.47
C GLU A 895 24.61 38.93 2.96
N HIS A 896 25.07 37.88 3.66
CA HIS A 896 24.77 36.50 3.29
C HIS A 896 23.27 36.17 3.47
N ILE A 897 22.68 36.57 4.61
CA ILE A 897 21.24 36.45 4.86
C ILE A 897 20.48 37.17 3.73
N SER A 898 20.79 38.45 3.50
CA SER A 898 20.16 39.29 2.47
C SER A 898 20.23 38.66 1.08
N LYS A 899 21.36 38.04 0.73
CA LYS A 899 21.54 37.33 -0.56
C LYS A 899 20.63 36.11 -0.69
N LYS A 900 20.41 35.35 0.39
CA LYS A 900 19.57 34.14 0.39
C LYS A 900 18.09 34.49 0.27
N VAL A 901 17.62 35.50 1.01
CA VAL A 901 16.24 36.01 0.91
C VAL A 901 16.00 37.01 -0.22
N ARG A 902 17.05 37.44 -0.94
CA ARG A 902 17.01 38.42 -2.04
C ARG A 902 16.39 39.77 -1.64
N ILE A 903 16.83 40.32 -0.53
CA ILE A 903 16.54 41.73 -0.19
C ILE A 903 17.22 42.60 -1.26
N LYS A 904 16.44 43.43 -1.98
CA LYS A 904 17.01 44.42 -2.90
C LYS A 904 17.66 45.50 -2.03
N LYS A 905 18.97 45.71 -2.21
CA LYS A 905 19.67 46.87 -1.65
C LYS A 905 19.09 48.17 -2.21
#